data_AF-A0A926PBV9-F1
#
_entry.id   AF-A0A926PBV9-F1
#
_cell.length_a   1.000
_cell.length_b   1.000
_cell.length_c   1.000
_cell.angle_alpha   90.00
_cell.angle_beta   90.00
_cell.angle_gamma   90.00
#
_symmetry.space_group_name_H-M   'P 1'
#
loop_
_entity.id
_entity.type
_entity.pdbx_description
1 polymer ?
#
loop_
_entity_poly.entity_id
_entity_poly.type
_entity_poly.pdbx_seq_one_letter_code
_entity_poly.pdbx_strand_id
1 'polypeptide(L)'
;MMKSLATEQFSTSSVALNYKGKIDPASETIPQEQSKSEKAPQEFWQAIKTVIALQNQAPPLQQISRDTDLPLSFSQERLWSLHQLKPDSSSHNIPLALRITGLLNIPALEQSLNQILRRHETLRTTFTTVDGQPVQVVAPERTLTLPIVNLQELSSDQRETESLRLATEEAQRLFNLDSGPLLRATLLQLGEQEYVLLVTIHQVVFDGWSEGVLFRELEALYETFSTGKPSMLPQLPIQYADFAVWQRQWLQGEFLDALLSYWKQQFSDGLPVQQLPTDHPQPIIATRRSAHQTLVFPKELTEAIKSLSRQEGATLFTTLLAAFKVLLYRYTDQDDLFVCSPTANRNRTQTKGLIGYFVNLLVLRTDLSGNPSFRELLSRVRSCASGAFAHQDLPVQQLVNSLNLVQTPLSQVMFALQNVPKQPLKLSGLTVSSLDIENGTADFDLSLSMVEGAQELTGVFKYNTDLFDDATITQMLGHFQTLLEEIVANPEQPISSLLPLLVSRSLTSNQEHRELEREFVAARNMLEVQLTQIWQEVLGIQSISVTDNFFDLGGHSLLAARLFERIEKTFNKNIPSATIFQAPTIEQLANILSQEGWAASNSSLVVIKAGGSKPPLFFLHVLGEGLEYCKPLARHLDPERPIYGLAVGIMDEDSANKVKDASTHYIKEMRMIQPNGPYLLAGIYCGGRVAYDMAEKLQAQGEEVAVLALLNSLRDAKAQKILSVRERVFAHSNNFLRLGFPYLYRKMGLEHTKNQLMNMYCQLYDRFGLPAPQACRNFTYRAKKKAGNPEWVFAPQQVYHGPVTLFRAIDEIAFYDADLGWGKMAPGGLDIHDIPGNNESVFQEPCVQVMAEKLRACIDKAQ
;
A
#
# COMPACT_ATOMS: atom_id res chain seq x y z
N MET A 1 46.31 24.34 -26.10
CA MET A 1 46.06 23.17 -25.22
C MET A 1 44.72 23.25 -24.45
N MET A 2 43.77 24.08 -24.90
CA MET A 2 42.48 24.36 -24.22
C MET A 2 41.27 24.05 -25.14
N LYS A 3 41.42 23.09 -26.07
CA LYS A 3 40.42 22.78 -27.13
C LYS A 3 40.14 21.29 -27.37
N SER A 4 40.70 20.35 -26.59
CA SER A 4 40.50 18.90 -26.84
C SER A 4 39.86 18.10 -25.69
N LEU A 5 39.19 18.75 -24.74
CA LEU A 5 38.50 18.07 -23.62
C LEU A 5 36.96 18.15 -23.68
N ALA A 6 36.40 18.74 -24.74
CA ALA A 6 34.95 18.94 -24.87
C ALA A 6 34.26 17.94 -25.82
N THR A 7 34.99 17.03 -26.47
CA THR A 7 34.47 16.24 -27.60
C THR A 7 34.28 14.74 -27.32
N GLU A 8 34.59 14.25 -26.11
CA GLU A 8 34.37 12.83 -25.73
C GLU A 8 33.18 12.60 -24.78
N GLN A 9 32.38 13.64 -24.49
CA GLN A 9 31.27 13.53 -23.53
C GLN A 9 29.91 13.08 -24.14
N PHE A 10 29.78 12.98 -25.47
CA PHE A 10 28.54 12.54 -26.13
C PHE A 10 28.87 11.79 -27.43
N SER A 11 29.14 10.49 -27.31
CA SER A 11 29.14 9.58 -28.44
C SER A 11 28.89 8.17 -27.91
N THR A 12 27.61 7.85 -27.72
CA THR A 12 27.02 6.53 -27.99
C THR A 12 25.54 6.63 -27.61
N SER A 13 24.67 6.57 -28.62
CA SER A 13 23.19 6.61 -28.57
C SER A 13 22.47 7.96 -28.36
N SER A 14 22.91 9.00 -29.07
CA SER A 14 21.98 10.00 -29.61
C SER A 14 22.14 10.01 -31.12
N VAL A 15 21.04 9.85 -31.88
CA VAL A 15 21.04 10.08 -33.33
C VAL A 15 21.77 11.40 -33.60
N ALA A 16 22.85 11.34 -34.37
CA ALA A 16 23.72 12.47 -34.61
C ALA A 16 22.96 13.64 -35.27
N LEU A 17 22.79 14.73 -34.54
CA LEU A 17 22.52 16.05 -35.10
C LEU A 17 23.79 16.89 -34.89
N ASN A 18 24.52 17.11 -35.98
CA ASN A 18 25.77 17.87 -35.94
C ASN A 18 25.47 19.38 -35.87
N TYR A 19 26.12 20.05 -34.92
CA TYR A 19 26.06 21.48 -34.64
C TYR A 19 26.68 22.31 -35.78
N LYS A 20 25.88 22.68 -36.78
CA LYS A 20 26.00 23.89 -37.62
C LYS A 20 24.89 23.84 -38.66
N GLY A 21 23.97 24.82 -38.64
CA GLY A 21 22.82 24.91 -39.54
C GLY A 21 23.18 25.12 -41.02
N LYS A 22 23.78 24.12 -41.66
CA LYS A 22 23.84 23.92 -43.11
C LYS A 22 23.75 22.42 -43.39
N ILE A 23 22.75 22.03 -44.18
CA ILE A 23 22.61 20.69 -44.74
C ILE A 23 23.79 20.49 -45.69
N ASP A 24 24.65 19.51 -45.40
CA ASP A 24 25.68 19.05 -46.34
C ASP A 24 25.00 18.08 -47.33
N PRO A 25 24.95 18.36 -48.65
CA PRO A 25 24.21 17.53 -49.60
C PRO A 25 24.83 16.14 -49.86
N ALA A 26 25.87 15.75 -49.12
CA ALA A 26 26.60 14.49 -49.31
C ALA A 26 26.39 13.45 -48.18
N SER A 27 25.47 13.66 -47.24
CA SER A 27 25.14 12.68 -46.19
C SER A 27 23.79 11.98 -46.38
N GLU A 28 23.34 11.80 -47.62
CA GLU A 28 22.30 10.81 -47.97
C GLU A 28 22.90 9.39 -47.97
N THR A 29 23.30 8.91 -46.80
CA THR A 29 23.50 7.47 -46.58
C THR A 29 22.97 7.12 -45.21
N ILE A 30 21.64 6.96 -45.16
CA ILE A 30 21.00 6.02 -44.24
C ILE A 30 21.76 4.68 -44.42
N PRO A 31 22.24 4.01 -43.35
CA PRO A 31 22.86 2.71 -43.50
C PRO A 31 21.87 1.77 -44.19
N GLN A 32 22.18 1.36 -45.42
CA GLN A 32 21.42 0.30 -46.06
C GLN A 32 21.64 -0.98 -45.24
N GLU A 33 20.58 -1.39 -44.55
CA GLU A 33 20.49 -2.63 -43.80
C GLU A 33 20.82 -3.83 -44.69
N GLN A 34 21.92 -4.50 -44.38
CA GLN A 34 22.11 -5.92 -44.64
C GLN A 34 22.51 -6.60 -43.33
N SER A 35 21.52 -6.80 -42.45
CA SER A 35 21.55 -7.79 -41.38
C SER A 35 20.14 -8.32 -41.21
N LYS A 36 19.97 -9.64 -41.31
CA LYS A 36 18.68 -10.35 -41.21
C LYS A 36 18.22 -10.48 -39.75
N SER A 37 18.09 -9.37 -39.02
CA SER A 37 17.42 -9.34 -37.71
C SER A 37 16.23 -8.40 -37.80
N GLU A 38 15.05 -8.82 -37.33
CA GLU A 38 13.77 -8.10 -37.36
C GLU A 38 13.91 -6.58 -37.28
N LYS A 39 13.50 -5.89 -38.35
CA LYS A 39 13.41 -4.42 -38.36
C LYS A 39 12.28 -4.04 -37.41
N ALA A 40 12.58 -3.26 -36.37
CA ALA A 40 11.54 -2.67 -35.53
C ALA A 40 10.48 -1.98 -36.43
N PRO A 41 9.18 -2.04 -36.08
CA PRO A 41 8.11 -1.52 -36.92
C PRO A 41 8.37 -0.06 -37.34
N GLN A 42 8.00 0.30 -38.57
CA GLN A 42 8.20 1.67 -39.08
C GLN A 42 7.59 2.74 -38.15
N GLU A 43 6.47 2.41 -37.51
CA GLU A 43 5.78 3.23 -36.51
C GLU A 43 6.65 3.52 -35.27
N PHE A 44 7.44 2.55 -34.80
CA PHE A 44 8.34 2.71 -33.65
C PHE A 44 9.40 3.80 -33.91
N TRP A 45 10.06 3.73 -35.07
CA TRP A 45 11.05 4.73 -35.46
C TRP A 45 10.43 6.11 -35.72
N GLN A 46 9.19 6.14 -36.22
CA GLN A 46 8.46 7.39 -36.43
C GLN A 46 8.10 8.06 -35.10
N ALA A 47 7.69 7.30 -34.09
CA ALA A 47 7.42 7.81 -32.75
C ALA A 47 8.68 8.45 -32.12
N ILE A 48 9.82 7.75 -32.18
CA ILE A 48 11.12 8.28 -31.71
C ILE A 48 11.49 9.58 -32.42
N LYS A 49 11.40 9.62 -33.75
CA LYS A 49 11.71 10.83 -34.53
C LYS A 49 10.81 12.00 -34.16
N THR A 50 9.53 11.73 -33.92
CA THR A 50 8.54 12.76 -33.54
C THR A 50 8.89 13.38 -32.19
N VAL A 51 9.17 12.56 -31.18
CA VAL A 51 9.54 13.05 -29.83
C VAL A 51 10.87 13.81 -29.86
N ILE A 52 11.87 13.32 -30.60
CA ILE A 52 13.14 14.05 -30.77
C ILE A 52 12.93 15.40 -31.46
N ALA A 53 12.06 15.47 -32.46
CA ALA A 53 11.73 16.73 -33.13
C ALA A 53 11.08 17.72 -32.17
N LEU A 54 10.15 17.27 -31.33
CA LEU A 54 9.51 18.10 -30.31
C LEU A 54 10.52 18.55 -29.22
N GLN A 55 11.39 17.66 -28.74
CA GLN A 55 12.46 18.00 -27.79
C GLN A 55 13.37 19.12 -28.28
N ASN A 56 13.66 19.15 -29.58
CA ASN A 56 14.46 20.21 -30.23
C ASN A 56 13.73 21.54 -30.35
N GLN A 57 12.39 21.55 -30.21
CA GLN A 57 11.55 22.76 -30.21
C GLN A 57 11.30 23.31 -28.81
N ALA A 58 11.87 22.69 -27.77
CA ALA A 58 11.62 23.10 -26.40
C ALA A 58 12.01 24.57 -26.15
N PRO A 59 11.21 25.32 -25.37
CA PRO A 59 11.47 26.71 -25.09
C PRO A 59 12.81 26.86 -24.35
N PRO A 60 13.49 28.02 -24.48
CA PRO A 60 14.75 28.24 -23.79
C PRO A 60 14.54 28.19 -22.28
N LEU A 61 15.43 27.47 -21.59
CA LEU A 61 15.49 27.45 -20.13
C LEU A 61 16.13 28.76 -19.64
N GLN A 62 15.33 29.60 -18.99
CA GLN A 62 15.68 30.96 -18.56
C GLN A 62 15.44 31.14 -17.07
N GLN A 63 16.10 32.13 -16.47
CA GLN A 63 15.88 32.51 -15.08
C GLN A 63 14.48 33.12 -14.91
N ILE A 64 13.77 32.71 -13.85
CA ILE A 64 12.45 33.24 -13.48
C ILE A 64 12.52 34.11 -12.23
N SER A 65 11.49 34.91 -11.97
CA SER A 65 11.40 35.69 -10.73
C SER A 65 11.28 34.77 -9.50
N ARG A 66 11.79 35.21 -8.36
CA ARG A 66 11.59 34.56 -7.04
C ARG A 66 10.44 35.17 -6.25
N ASP A 67 9.73 36.16 -6.82
CA ASP A 67 8.59 36.85 -6.20
C ASP A 67 7.24 36.13 -6.43
N THR A 68 7.28 34.96 -7.08
CA THR A 68 6.10 34.15 -7.40
C THR A 68 6.22 32.79 -6.71
N ASP A 69 5.08 32.14 -6.48
CA ASP A 69 5.07 30.75 -6.02
C ASP A 69 5.75 29.83 -7.03
N LEU A 70 6.80 29.14 -6.57
CA LEU A 70 7.64 28.30 -7.40
C LEU A 70 7.15 26.84 -7.29
N PRO A 71 6.57 26.22 -8.32
CA PRO A 71 6.16 24.83 -8.26
C PRO A 71 7.36 23.89 -8.10
N LEU A 72 7.13 22.72 -7.50
CA LEU A 72 8.10 21.62 -7.50
C LEU A 72 8.24 21.03 -8.92
N SER A 73 9.40 20.46 -9.24
CA SER A 73 9.50 19.57 -10.39
C SER A 73 8.62 18.33 -10.17
N PHE A 74 8.27 17.59 -11.23
CA PHE A 74 7.44 16.37 -11.06
C PHE A 74 8.13 15.33 -10.17
N SER A 75 9.47 15.23 -10.26
CA SER A 75 10.26 14.29 -9.44
C SER A 75 10.31 14.74 -7.98
N GLN A 76 10.44 16.04 -7.71
CA GLN A 76 10.37 16.57 -6.34
C GLN A 76 8.99 16.40 -5.72
N GLU A 77 7.92 16.68 -6.47
CA GLU A 77 6.54 16.55 -5.98
C GLU A 77 6.24 15.11 -5.55
N ARG A 78 6.74 14.12 -6.30
CA ARG A 78 6.66 12.70 -5.91
C ARG A 78 7.36 12.42 -4.59
N LEU A 79 8.62 12.84 -4.44
CA LEU A 79 9.38 12.61 -3.20
C LEU A 79 8.76 13.35 -2.01
N TRP A 80 8.32 14.59 -2.21
CA TRP A 80 7.62 15.36 -1.19
C TRP A 80 6.32 14.66 -0.77
N SER A 81 5.52 14.19 -1.74
CA SER A 81 4.31 13.42 -1.45
C SER A 81 4.60 12.14 -0.65
N LEU A 82 5.67 11.41 -1.00
CA LEU A 82 6.09 10.22 -0.24
C LEU A 82 6.52 10.59 1.19
N HIS A 83 7.22 11.71 1.36
CA HIS A 83 7.61 12.22 2.68
C HIS A 83 6.37 12.59 3.53
N GLN A 84 5.35 13.24 2.96
CA GLN A 84 4.11 13.56 3.68
C GLN A 84 3.38 12.31 4.20
N LEU A 85 3.52 11.15 3.52
CA LEU A 85 2.92 9.89 3.95
C LEU A 85 3.70 9.20 5.06
N LYS A 86 5.02 9.39 5.08
CA LYS A 86 5.92 8.78 6.08
C LYS A 86 7.01 9.80 6.48
N PRO A 87 6.64 10.84 7.26
CA PRO A 87 7.58 11.90 7.65
C PRO A 87 8.72 11.36 8.54
N ASP A 88 8.46 10.28 9.27
CA ASP A 88 9.41 9.64 10.19
C ASP A 88 10.36 8.64 9.49
N SER A 89 10.85 8.98 8.29
CA SER A 89 11.74 8.12 7.52
C SER A 89 13.03 8.81 7.09
N SER A 90 14.16 8.14 7.33
CA SER A 90 15.50 8.55 6.87
C SER A 90 15.89 7.97 5.51
N SER A 91 15.00 7.25 4.83
CA SER A 91 15.33 6.53 3.58
C SER A 91 15.79 7.44 2.45
N HIS A 92 15.42 8.72 2.51
CA HIS A 92 15.78 9.74 1.52
C HIS A 92 16.96 10.61 1.95
N ASN A 93 17.67 10.23 3.01
CA ASN A 93 18.92 10.88 3.41
C ASN A 93 20.07 10.33 2.56
N ILE A 94 20.88 11.25 2.02
CA ILE A 94 22.11 10.95 1.29
C ILE A 94 23.30 11.34 2.20
N PRO A 95 23.88 10.38 2.95
CA PRO A 95 25.08 10.64 3.75
C PRO A 95 26.33 10.61 2.86
N LEU A 96 27.16 11.64 2.98
CA LEU A 96 28.50 11.71 2.40
C LEU A 96 29.50 11.80 3.54
N ALA A 97 30.15 10.68 3.86
CA ALA A 97 31.19 10.62 4.89
C ALA A 97 32.57 10.53 4.23
N LEU A 98 33.45 11.46 4.57
CA LEU A 98 34.79 11.59 3.98
C LEU A 98 35.84 11.55 5.08
N ARG A 99 36.71 10.54 5.05
CA ARG A 99 37.92 10.53 5.88
C ARG A 99 38.97 11.42 5.24
N ILE A 100 39.54 12.31 6.02
CA ILE A 100 40.52 13.31 5.59
C ILE A 100 41.76 13.18 6.46
N THR A 101 42.91 12.99 5.83
CA THR A 101 44.21 12.89 6.51
C THR A 101 45.16 13.97 6.00
N GLY A 102 45.76 14.72 6.93
CA GLY A 102 46.72 15.80 6.69
C GLY A 102 46.39 17.10 7.42
N LEU A 103 47.09 18.18 7.06
CA LEU A 103 46.92 19.51 7.65
C LEU A 103 45.69 20.21 7.07
N LEU A 104 44.51 19.90 7.61
CA LEU A 104 43.24 20.47 7.16
C LEU A 104 43.08 21.94 7.58
N ASN A 105 42.85 22.83 6.61
CA ASN A 105 42.44 24.20 6.86
C ASN A 105 40.91 24.25 7.08
N ILE A 106 40.49 24.09 8.33
CA ILE A 106 39.06 24.02 8.71
C ILE A 106 38.30 25.29 8.28
N PRO A 107 38.80 26.53 8.51
CA PRO A 107 38.14 27.74 8.02
C PRO A 107 37.93 27.75 6.50
N ALA A 108 38.91 27.29 5.72
CA ALA A 108 38.77 27.21 4.26
C ALA A 108 37.72 26.17 3.85
N LEU A 109 37.65 25.03 4.54
CA LEU A 109 36.63 24.00 4.31
C LEU A 109 35.21 24.55 4.59
N GLU A 110 35.02 25.21 5.73
CA GLU A 110 33.75 25.83 6.09
C GLU A 110 33.35 26.93 5.10
N GLN A 111 34.30 27.78 4.67
CA GLN A 111 34.05 28.78 3.62
C GLN A 111 33.66 28.15 2.28
N SER A 112 34.28 27.03 1.90
CA SER A 112 33.93 26.29 0.68
C SER A 112 32.49 25.79 0.72
N LEU A 113 32.09 25.11 1.80
CA LEU A 113 30.71 24.62 1.97
C LEU A 113 29.69 25.77 1.92
N ASN A 114 30.00 26.88 2.59
CA ASN A 114 29.17 28.08 2.57
C ASN A 114 29.03 28.70 1.18
N GLN A 115 30.11 28.76 0.40
CA GLN A 115 30.05 29.27 -0.96
C GLN A 115 29.22 28.38 -1.88
N ILE A 116 29.24 27.06 -1.70
CA ILE A 116 28.39 26.11 -2.43
C ILE A 116 26.92 26.30 -2.04
N LEU A 117 26.63 26.38 -0.74
CA LEU A 117 25.28 26.65 -0.22
C LEU A 117 24.71 27.98 -0.76
N ARG A 118 25.55 29.02 -0.85
CA ARG A 118 25.17 30.31 -1.43
C ARG A 118 24.87 30.21 -2.92
N ARG A 119 25.74 29.51 -3.65
CA ARG A 119 25.73 29.38 -5.11
C ARG A 119 24.55 28.56 -5.64
N HIS A 120 24.14 27.50 -4.94
CA HIS A 120 23.04 26.63 -5.34
C HIS A 120 21.81 26.84 -4.47
N GLU A 121 20.79 27.53 -5.00
CA GLU A 121 19.55 27.85 -4.29
C GLU A 121 18.85 26.63 -3.71
N THR A 122 18.91 25.49 -4.41
CA THR A 122 18.25 24.26 -3.99
C THR A 122 18.70 23.79 -2.61
N LEU A 123 19.95 24.04 -2.20
CA LEU A 123 20.47 23.59 -0.90
C LEU A 123 19.91 24.38 0.29
N ARG A 124 19.28 25.53 0.01
CA ARG A 124 18.58 26.39 0.97
C ARG A 124 17.09 26.53 0.66
N THR A 125 16.55 25.58 -0.12
CA THR A 125 15.14 25.51 -0.47
C THR A 125 14.40 24.57 0.48
N THR A 126 13.25 25.01 0.99
CA THR A 126 12.27 24.20 1.71
C THR A 126 10.99 24.07 0.88
N PHE A 127 10.06 23.23 1.30
CA PHE A 127 8.84 22.93 0.56
C PHE A 127 7.65 23.12 1.47
N THR A 128 6.66 23.88 1.06
CA THR A 128 5.42 24.09 1.84
C THR A 128 4.21 24.02 0.93
N THR A 129 3.02 24.22 1.47
CA THR A 129 1.77 24.23 0.70
C THR A 129 1.15 25.62 0.68
N VAL A 130 0.84 26.13 -0.52
CA VAL A 130 0.07 27.36 -0.73
C VAL A 130 -1.17 27.00 -1.55
N ASP A 131 -2.36 27.33 -1.05
CA ASP A 131 -3.66 26.99 -1.68
C ASP A 131 -3.80 25.49 -2.04
N GLY A 132 -3.26 24.60 -1.20
CA GLY A 132 -3.30 23.16 -1.41
C GLY A 132 -2.30 22.64 -2.47
N GLN A 133 -1.43 23.50 -3.02
CA GLN A 133 -0.38 23.12 -3.96
C GLN A 133 1.02 23.20 -3.31
N PRO A 134 1.90 22.21 -3.53
CA PRO A 134 3.25 22.28 -3.01
C PRO A 134 4.08 23.32 -3.76
N VAL A 135 4.82 24.14 -3.01
CA VAL A 135 5.68 25.21 -3.54
C VAL A 135 7.07 25.14 -2.92
N GLN A 136 8.08 25.57 -3.68
CA GLN A 136 9.47 25.74 -3.26
C GLN A 136 9.65 27.11 -2.63
N VAL A 137 10.22 27.14 -1.42
CA VAL A 137 10.56 28.37 -0.70
C VAL A 137 12.07 28.46 -0.58
N VAL A 138 12.66 29.37 -1.35
CA VAL A 138 14.10 29.59 -1.35
C VAL A 138 14.47 30.57 -0.22
N ALA A 139 15.10 30.08 0.85
CA ALA A 139 15.54 30.95 1.95
C ALA A 139 16.64 31.91 1.48
N PRO A 140 16.80 33.13 2.07
CA PRO A 140 17.90 34.03 1.73
C PRO A 140 19.28 33.40 1.98
N GLU A 141 20.35 34.06 1.55
CA GLU A 141 21.72 33.58 1.83
C GLU A 141 21.91 33.35 3.33
N ARG A 142 22.34 32.14 3.71
CA ARG A 142 22.60 31.73 5.08
C ARG A 142 24.00 31.13 5.17
N THR A 143 24.62 31.28 6.32
CA THR A 143 25.91 30.68 6.63
C THR A 143 25.69 29.45 7.50
N LEU A 144 26.19 28.31 7.04
CA LEU A 144 26.38 27.11 7.84
C LEU A 144 27.63 27.27 8.71
N THR A 145 27.47 27.04 10.01
CA THR A 145 28.61 26.83 10.92
C THR A 145 28.98 25.36 10.88
N LEU A 146 30.26 25.02 10.72
CA LEU A 146 30.73 23.65 10.71
C LEU A 146 31.06 23.19 12.14
N PRO A 147 30.19 22.42 12.82
CA PRO A 147 30.46 21.95 14.18
C PRO A 147 31.62 20.97 14.18
N ILE A 148 32.48 21.05 15.20
CA ILE A 148 33.62 20.14 15.38
C ILE A 148 33.37 19.29 16.63
N VAL A 149 33.35 17.97 16.46
CA VAL A 149 33.27 17.00 17.56
C VAL A 149 34.65 16.42 17.78
N ASN A 150 35.23 16.67 18.95
CA ASN A 150 36.56 16.17 19.29
C ASN A 150 36.48 14.76 19.87
N LEU A 151 37.12 13.79 19.21
CA LEU A 151 37.22 12.39 19.64
C LEU A 151 38.64 12.00 20.09
N GLN A 152 39.58 12.95 20.12
CA GLN A 152 40.99 12.69 20.42
C GLN A 152 41.22 12.11 21.82
N GLU A 153 40.33 12.36 22.77
CA GLU A 153 40.44 11.82 24.14
C GLU A 153 40.16 10.32 24.22
N LEU A 154 39.51 9.73 23.21
CA LEU A 154 39.21 8.31 23.14
C LEU A 154 40.47 7.51 22.71
N SER A 155 40.50 6.22 23.05
CA SER A 155 41.52 5.30 22.51
C SER A 155 41.34 5.09 21.00
N SER A 156 42.36 4.61 20.29
CA SER A 156 42.28 4.40 18.83
C SER A 156 41.08 3.53 18.41
N ASP A 157 40.86 2.41 19.09
CA ASP A 157 39.74 1.49 18.77
C ASP A 157 38.37 2.12 19.08
N GLN A 158 38.31 2.94 20.14
CA GLN A 158 37.10 3.67 20.51
C GLN A 158 36.80 4.81 19.53
N ARG A 159 37.82 5.50 19.00
CA ARG A 159 37.65 6.59 18.02
C ARG A 159 36.98 6.10 16.75
N GLU A 160 37.46 5.01 16.20
CA GLU A 160 36.91 4.45 14.97
C GLU A 160 35.46 4.02 15.18
N THR A 161 35.20 3.24 16.24
CA THR A 161 33.86 2.79 16.61
C THR A 161 32.90 3.96 16.82
N GLU A 162 33.32 4.99 17.56
CA GLU A 162 32.49 6.15 17.85
C GLU A 162 32.27 7.02 16.60
N SER A 163 33.26 7.14 15.72
CA SER A 163 33.13 7.86 14.45
C SER A 163 32.07 7.23 13.54
N LEU A 164 32.04 5.89 13.44
CA LEU A 164 31.03 5.15 12.67
C LEU A 164 29.65 5.26 13.31
N ARG A 165 29.57 5.21 14.65
CA ARG A 165 28.32 5.40 15.39
C ARG A 165 27.72 6.78 15.12
N LEU A 166 28.52 7.85 15.23
CA LEU A 166 28.10 9.23 14.96
C LEU A 166 27.72 9.45 13.49
N ALA A 167 28.48 8.86 12.57
CA ALA A 167 28.15 8.92 11.14
C ALA A 167 26.81 8.25 10.83
N THR A 168 26.55 7.09 11.41
CA THR A 168 25.28 6.36 11.27
C THR A 168 24.12 7.14 11.89
N GLU A 169 24.31 7.71 13.09
CA GLU A 169 23.31 8.54 13.76
C GLU A 169 22.94 9.77 12.92
N GLU A 170 23.94 10.47 12.35
CA GLU A 170 23.70 11.62 11.48
C GLU A 170 23.02 11.22 10.16
N ALA A 171 23.35 10.05 9.60
CA ALA A 171 22.70 9.51 8.40
C ALA A 171 21.21 9.17 8.64
N GLN A 172 20.85 8.73 9.85
CA GLN A 172 19.49 8.36 10.23
C GLN A 172 18.67 9.54 10.77
N ARG A 173 19.31 10.65 11.13
CA ARG A 173 18.64 11.83 11.67
C ARG A 173 17.68 12.43 10.64
N LEU A 174 16.41 12.53 11.02
CA LEU A 174 15.32 12.99 10.14
C LEU A 174 15.50 14.43 9.65
N PHE A 175 14.98 14.73 8.47
CA PHE A 175 14.80 16.07 7.95
C PHE A 175 13.33 16.47 7.99
N ASN A 176 13.07 17.77 8.19
CA ASN A 176 11.75 18.35 8.00
C ASN A 176 11.78 19.20 6.72
N LEU A 177 10.95 18.84 5.73
CA LEU A 177 10.93 19.51 4.43
C LEU A 177 10.33 20.92 4.47
N ASP A 178 9.48 21.23 5.45
CA ASP A 178 8.85 22.55 5.61
C ASP A 178 9.83 23.57 6.21
N SER A 179 10.56 23.19 7.26
CA SER A 179 11.42 24.11 8.01
C SER A 179 12.89 24.10 7.59
N GLY A 180 13.39 22.97 7.05
CA GLY A 180 14.80 22.77 6.77
C GLY A 180 15.70 22.91 8.02
N PRO A 181 17.03 23.12 7.84
CA PRO A 181 17.76 23.07 6.57
C PRO A 181 17.81 21.65 5.99
N LEU A 182 17.94 21.51 4.66
CA LEU A 182 17.98 20.22 3.95
C LEU A 182 19.40 19.72 3.63
N LEU A 183 20.40 20.40 4.20
CA LEU A 183 21.80 20.03 4.21
C LEU A 183 22.33 20.26 5.63
N ARG A 184 23.07 19.28 6.16
CA ARG A 184 23.80 19.37 7.44
C ARG A 184 25.24 18.92 7.23
N ALA A 185 26.16 19.51 7.99
CA ALA A 185 27.56 19.13 7.97
C ALA A 185 28.16 19.14 9.37
N THR A 186 29.01 18.17 9.68
CA THR A 186 29.73 18.02 10.95
C THR A 186 31.14 17.49 10.69
N LEU A 187 32.13 18.03 11.38
CA LEU A 187 33.52 17.54 11.32
C LEU A 187 33.85 16.78 12.60
N LEU A 188 34.19 15.50 12.48
CA LEU A 188 34.73 14.70 13.58
C LEU A 188 36.25 14.81 13.55
N GLN A 189 36.87 15.15 14.68
CA GLN A 189 38.33 15.24 14.81
C GLN A 189 38.85 14.02 15.59
N LEU A 190 39.53 13.11 14.90
CA LEU A 190 40.05 11.85 15.46
C LEU A 190 41.51 12.00 15.94
N GLY A 191 42.26 12.93 15.36
CA GLY A 191 43.66 13.21 15.69
C GLY A 191 44.07 14.63 15.30
N GLU A 192 45.36 14.96 15.40
CA GLU A 192 45.88 16.26 14.96
C GLU A 192 45.73 16.47 13.44
N GLN A 193 45.82 15.37 12.68
CA GLN A 193 45.78 15.36 11.22
C GLN A 193 44.80 14.32 10.67
N GLU A 194 43.83 13.89 11.47
CA GLU A 194 42.84 12.88 11.07
C GLU A 194 41.43 13.35 11.41
N TYR A 195 40.58 13.39 10.39
CA TYR A 195 39.23 13.93 10.46
C TYR A 195 38.25 13.05 9.68
N VAL A 196 36.98 13.10 10.06
CA VAL A 196 35.86 12.60 9.26
C VAL A 196 34.86 13.73 9.04
N LEU A 197 34.70 14.18 7.80
CA LEU A 197 33.67 15.14 7.42
C LEU A 197 32.39 14.39 7.08
N LEU A 198 31.33 14.68 7.81
CA LEU A 198 29.97 14.20 7.55
C LEU A 198 29.19 15.30 6.86
N VAL A 199 28.64 15.04 5.67
CA VAL A 199 27.70 15.92 4.98
C VAL A 199 26.47 15.11 4.62
N THR A 200 25.32 15.43 5.20
CA THR A 200 24.06 14.73 4.93
C THR A 200 23.08 15.67 4.25
N ILE A 201 22.51 15.23 3.13
CA ILE A 201 21.62 16.05 2.28
C ILE A 201 20.34 15.26 2.00
N HIS A 202 19.18 15.91 2.01
CA HIS A 202 17.93 15.26 1.63
C HIS A 202 17.82 15.11 0.10
N GLN A 203 17.42 13.93 -0.38
CA GLN A 203 17.35 13.58 -1.81
C GLN A 203 16.44 14.50 -2.64
N VAL A 204 15.45 15.15 -2.03
CA VAL A 204 14.55 16.09 -2.75
C VAL A 204 15.29 17.31 -3.34
N VAL A 205 16.50 17.63 -2.86
CA VAL A 205 17.34 18.73 -3.36
C VAL A 205 18.67 18.24 -3.95
N PHE A 206 18.88 16.93 -4.04
CA PHE A 206 20.19 16.35 -4.37
C PHE A 206 20.08 14.97 -5.03
N ASP A 207 20.95 14.69 -5.98
CA ASP A 207 21.04 13.38 -6.65
C ASP A 207 22.49 12.92 -6.84
N GLY A 208 22.68 11.69 -7.32
CA GLY A 208 24.03 11.13 -7.51
C GLY A 208 24.90 11.93 -8.50
N TRP A 209 24.30 12.67 -9.45
CA TRP A 209 25.06 13.57 -10.31
C TRP A 209 25.53 14.82 -9.55
N SER A 210 24.69 15.33 -8.66
CA SER A 210 24.98 16.48 -7.79
C SER A 210 26.17 16.21 -6.86
N GLU A 211 26.43 14.96 -6.47
CA GLU A 211 27.64 14.55 -5.74
C GLU A 211 28.93 14.93 -6.50
N GLY A 212 28.99 14.62 -7.80
CA GLY A 212 30.14 14.99 -8.63
C GLY A 212 30.27 16.51 -8.83
N VAL A 213 29.15 17.25 -8.84
CA VAL A 213 29.19 18.72 -8.86
C VAL A 213 29.73 19.27 -7.54
N LEU A 214 29.22 18.76 -6.42
CA LEU A 214 29.63 19.13 -5.06
C LEU A 214 31.14 18.91 -4.88
N PHE A 215 31.67 17.74 -5.24
CA PHE A 215 33.09 17.45 -5.05
C PHE A 215 34.00 18.32 -5.92
N ARG A 216 33.67 18.54 -7.20
CA ARG A 216 34.46 19.43 -8.07
C ARG A 216 34.47 20.88 -7.55
N GLU A 217 33.33 21.38 -7.09
CA GLU A 217 33.27 22.73 -6.54
C GLU A 217 33.98 22.83 -5.19
N LEU A 218 33.87 21.81 -4.33
CA LEU A 218 34.57 21.75 -3.05
C LEU A 218 36.09 21.74 -3.22
N GLU A 219 36.62 20.96 -4.17
CA GLU A 219 38.04 20.95 -4.55
C GLU A 219 38.51 22.35 -4.98
N ALA A 220 37.83 22.95 -5.96
CA ALA A 220 38.22 24.26 -6.50
C ALA A 220 38.14 25.38 -5.44
N LEU A 221 37.10 25.36 -4.60
CA LEU A 221 36.92 26.37 -3.56
C LEU A 221 37.94 26.21 -2.42
N TYR A 222 38.19 24.98 -1.98
CA TYR A 222 39.15 24.72 -0.91
C TYR A 222 40.56 25.14 -1.32
N GLU A 223 40.96 24.91 -2.57
CA GLU A 223 42.24 25.40 -3.10
C GLU A 223 42.35 26.93 -3.02
N THR A 224 41.30 27.65 -3.45
CA THR A 224 41.30 29.12 -3.43
C THR A 224 41.29 29.69 -2.01
N PHE A 225 40.40 29.21 -1.14
CA PHE A 225 40.27 29.73 0.23
C PHE A 225 41.45 29.34 1.12
N SER A 226 42.05 28.16 0.93
CA SER A 226 43.27 27.77 1.65
C SER A 226 44.46 28.68 1.36
N THR A 227 44.43 29.36 0.20
CA THR A 227 45.47 30.33 -0.22
C THR A 227 45.02 31.79 -0.06
N GLY A 228 43.88 32.04 0.59
CA GLY A 228 43.35 33.39 0.83
C GLY A 228 42.84 34.11 -0.42
N LYS A 229 42.58 33.39 -1.52
CA LYS A 229 42.04 33.94 -2.77
C LYS A 229 40.51 33.85 -2.79
N PRO A 230 39.81 34.76 -3.49
CA PRO A 230 38.37 34.67 -3.67
C PRO A 230 37.97 33.52 -4.61
N SER A 231 36.70 33.12 -4.53
CA SER A 231 36.10 32.12 -5.42
C SER A 231 36.18 32.56 -6.89
N MET A 232 36.63 31.65 -7.77
CA MET A 232 36.67 31.87 -9.22
C MET A 232 35.50 31.19 -9.98
N LEU A 233 34.55 30.58 -9.27
CA LEU A 233 33.44 29.87 -9.90
C LEU A 233 32.48 30.87 -10.59
N PRO A 234 32.21 30.74 -11.89
CA PRO A 234 31.35 31.68 -12.64
C PRO A 234 29.91 31.56 -12.16
N GLN A 235 29.13 32.64 -12.09
CA GLN A 235 27.71 32.55 -11.70
C GLN A 235 26.94 31.52 -12.52
N LEU A 236 26.01 30.81 -11.88
CA LEU A 236 25.16 29.85 -12.57
C LEU A 236 24.15 30.62 -13.43
N PRO A 237 23.97 30.26 -14.71
CA PRO A 237 23.06 30.97 -15.61
C PRO A 237 21.58 30.74 -15.25
N ILE A 238 21.30 29.68 -14.50
CA ILE A 238 19.99 29.27 -14.00
C ILE A 238 20.19 28.54 -12.67
N GLN A 239 19.10 28.29 -11.96
CA GLN A 239 19.00 27.53 -10.72
C GLN A 239 17.97 26.40 -10.89
N TYR A 240 17.90 25.49 -9.91
CA TYR A 240 17.01 24.35 -9.99
C TYR A 240 15.51 24.75 -10.09
N ALA A 241 15.10 25.81 -9.37
CA ALA A 241 13.72 26.30 -9.44
C ALA A 241 13.33 26.75 -10.86
N ASP A 242 14.27 27.32 -11.63
CA ASP A 242 14.04 27.71 -13.02
C ASP A 242 13.76 26.49 -13.89
N PHE A 243 14.47 25.38 -13.65
CA PHE A 243 14.22 24.10 -14.31
C PHE A 243 12.85 23.52 -13.95
N ALA A 244 12.46 23.56 -12.67
CA ALA A 244 11.17 23.05 -12.23
C ALA A 244 10.00 23.76 -12.93
N VAL A 245 10.04 25.09 -13.03
CA VAL A 245 9.00 25.87 -13.72
C VAL A 245 9.01 25.60 -15.22
N TRP A 246 10.19 25.61 -15.84
CA TRP A 246 10.32 25.27 -17.26
C TRP A 246 9.79 23.87 -17.56
N GLN A 247 10.06 22.88 -16.71
CA GLN A 247 9.57 21.51 -16.89
C GLN A 247 8.05 21.45 -16.84
N ARG A 248 7.41 22.14 -15.88
CA ARG A 248 5.94 22.19 -15.77
C ARG A 248 5.28 22.83 -16.99
N GLN A 249 5.90 23.89 -17.53
CA GLN A 249 5.38 24.60 -18.71
C GLN A 249 5.62 23.84 -20.01
N TRP A 250 6.73 23.10 -20.10
CA TRP A 250 7.09 22.38 -21.32
C TRP A 250 6.42 21.00 -21.42
N LEU A 251 6.29 20.29 -20.30
CA LEU A 251 5.76 18.93 -20.27
C LEU A 251 4.22 18.92 -20.21
N GLN A 252 3.59 19.43 -21.26
CA GLN A 252 2.14 19.49 -21.43
C GLN A 252 1.76 19.47 -22.92
N GLY A 253 0.47 19.30 -23.22
CA GLY A 253 -0.05 19.31 -24.59
C GLY A 253 0.60 18.25 -25.48
N GLU A 254 0.87 18.61 -26.74
CA GLU A 254 1.38 17.69 -27.77
C GLU A 254 2.65 16.94 -27.35
N PHE A 255 3.57 17.60 -26.61
CA PHE A 255 4.80 16.95 -26.17
C PHE A 255 4.53 15.86 -25.12
N LEU A 256 3.68 16.14 -24.14
CA LEU A 256 3.27 15.15 -23.14
C LEU A 256 2.50 14.00 -23.79
N ASP A 257 1.59 14.29 -24.73
CA ASP A 257 0.81 13.28 -25.44
C ASP A 257 1.70 12.36 -26.27
N ALA A 258 2.70 12.90 -26.96
CA ALA A 258 3.67 12.12 -27.73
C ALA A 258 4.49 11.20 -26.81
N LEU A 259 4.91 11.70 -25.64
CA LEU A 259 5.60 10.89 -24.64
C LEU A 259 4.71 9.76 -24.10
N LEU A 260 3.49 10.07 -23.69
CA LEU A 260 2.55 9.10 -23.13
C LEU A 260 2.11 8.04 -24.15
N SER A 261 1.96 8.41 -25.42
CA SER A 261 1.52 7.49 -26.47
C SER A 261 2.46 6.30 -26.63
N TYR A 262 3.77 6.56 -26.61
CA TYR A 262 4.78 5.49 -26.65
C TYR A 262 4.61 4.52 -25.47
N TRP A 263 4.50 5.04 -24.25
CA TRP A 263 4.40 4.20 -23.06
C TRP A 263 3.05 3.47 -22.95
N LYS A 264 1.95 4.09 -23.38
CA LYS A 264 0.64 3.45 -23.53
C LYS A 264 0.71 2.25 -24.48
N GLN A 265 1.48 2.35 -25.55
CA GLN A 265 1.70 1.24 -26.47
C GLN A 265 2.56 0.14 -25.82
N GLN A 266 3.67 0.49 -25.16
CA GLN A 266 4.57 -0.48 -24.50
C GLN A 266 3.90 -1.25 -23.36
N PHE A 267 2.94 -0.63 -22.66
CA PHE A 267 2.23 -1.21 -21.52
C PHE A 267 0.73 -1.37 -21.80
N SER A 268 0.37 -1.60 -23.07
CA SER A 268 -1.03 -1.79 -23.49
C SER A 268 -1.70 -2.96 -22.78
N ASP A 269 -0.96 -4.04 -22.55
CA ASP A 269 -1.40 -5.22 -21.78
C ASP A 269 -1.08 -5.10 -20.26
N GLY A 270 -0.74 -3.90 -19.78
CA GLY A 270 -0.21 -3.68 -18.44
C GLY A 270 1.26 -4.08 -18.29
N LEU A 271 1.76 -4.07 -17.05
CA LEU A 271 3.08 -4.59 -16.69
C LEU A 271 2.94 -6.00 -16.09
N PRO A 272 3.87 -6.93 -16.39
CA PRO A 272 3.83 -8.26 -15.80
C PRO A 272 4.07 -8.19 -14.29
N VAL A 273 3.44 -9.11 -13.54
CA VAL A 273 3.75 -9.31 -12.12
C VAL A 273 5.04 -10.12 -12.02
N GLN A 274 6.14 -9.48 -11.62
CA GLN A 274 7.43 -10.15 -11.51
C GLN A 274 7.51 -10.96 -10.20
N GLN A 275 7.78 -12.25 -10.33
CA GLN A 275 7.82 -13.22 -9.24
C GLN A 275 9.27 -13.55 -8.90
N LEU A 276 9.91 -12.69 -8.12
CA LEU A 276 11.28 -12.95 -7.67
C LEU A 276 11.30 -14.13 -6.68
N PRO A 277 12.22 -15.11 -6.84
CA PRO A 277 12.42 -16.13 -5.84
C PRO A 277 13.12 -15.51 -4.62
N THR A 278 12.36 -15.28 -3.56
CA THR A 278 12.86 -14.74 -2.28
C THR A 278 13.14 -15.88 -1.30
N ASP A 279 14.12 -15.69 -0.41
CA ASP A 279 14.42 -16.64 0.66
C ASP A 279 13.37 -16.58 1.78
N HIS A 280 12.79 -15.39 1.97
CA HIS A 280 11.77 -15.11 2.99
C HIS A 280 10.46 -14.61 2.35
N PRO A 281 9.29 -14.91 2.96
CA PRO A 281 8.03 -14.33 2.53
C PRO A 281 7.99 -12.83 2.82
N GLN A 282 7.25 -12.07 2.02
CA GLN A 282 7.14 -10.63 2.21
C GLN A 282 6.49 -10.30 3.57
N PRO A 283 7.18 -9.54 4.45
CA PRO A 283 6.66 -9.27 5.79
C PRO A 283 5.46 -8.33 5.75
N ILE A 284 4.54 -8.50 6.70
CA ILE A 284 3.36 -7.62 6.87
C ILE A 284 3.79 -6.18 7.15
N ILE A 285 4.94 -5.98 7.80
CA ILE A 285 5.58 -4.67 8.02
C ILE A 285 6.99 -4.74 7.42
N ALA A 286 7.21 -4.06 6.30
CA ALA A 286 8.51 -4.01 5.65
C ALA A 286 9.46 -3.06 6.40
N THR A 287 10.58 -3.60 6.89
CA THR A 287 11.68 -2.78 7.44
C THR A 287 12.56 -2.21 6.33
N ARG A 288 12.60 -2.92 5.19
CA ARG A 288 13.41 -2.58 4.00
C ARG A 288 14.88 -2.38 4.32
N ARG A 289 15.43 -3.12 5.27
CA ARG A 289 16.85 -3.06 5.55
C ARG A 289 17.64 -3.50 4.33
N SER A 290 18.71 -2.78 4.01
CA SER A 290 19.58 -3.15 2.90
C SER A 290 20.85 -3.84 3.37
N ALA A 291 21.34 -4.77 2.57
CA ALA A 291 22.74 -5.20 2.55
C ALA A 291 23.22 -5.21 1.10
N HIS A 292 24.52 -5.42 0.90
CA HIS A 292 25.09 -5.51 -0.42
C HIS A 292 26.18 -6.57 -0.52
N GLN A 293 26.34 -7.14 -1.73
CA GLN A 293 27.44 -8.04 -2.09
C GLN A 293 28.13 -7.50 -3.34
N THR A 294 29.45 -7.69 -3.40
CA THR A 294 30.30 -7.14 -4.46
C THR A 294 31.14 -8.24 -5.10
N LEU A 295 31.25 -8.21 -6.43
CA LEU A 295 32.13 -9.08 -7.20
C LEU A 295 32.90 -8.26 -8.24
N VAL A 296 34.21 -8.44 -8.28
CA VAL A 296 35.08 -7.87 -9.32
C VAL A 296 35.25 -8.89 -10.43
N PHE A 297 34.88 -8.52 -11.66
CA PHE A 297 34.99 -9.40 -12.82
C PHE A 297 36.42 -9.40 -13.35
N PRO A 298 36.95 -10.57 -13.80
CA PRO A 298 38.26 -10.64 -14.43
C PRO A 298 38.40 -9.64 -15.58
N LYS A 299 39.61 -9.11 -15.75
CA LYS A 299 39.93 -8.14 -16.80
C LYS A 299 39.64 -8.71 -18.20
N GLU A 300 40.01 -9.95 -18.42
CA GLU A 300 39.83 -10.64 -19.70
C GLU A 300 38.35 -10.75 -20.05
N LEU A 301 37.50 -11.08 -19.08
CA LEU A 301 36.06 -11.13 -19.24
C LEU A 301 35.49 -9.74 -19.54
N THR A 302 35.94 -8.72 -18.81
CA THR A 302 35.54 -7.31 -19.02
C THR A 302 35.84 -6.85 -20.45
N GLU A 303 37.06 -7.11 -20.94
CA GLU A 303 37.47 -6.75 -22.30
C GLU A 303 36.64 -7.51 -23.35
N ALA A 304 36.34 -8.78 -23.11
CA ALA A 304 35.57 -9.61 -24.01
C ALA A 304 34.09 -9.17 -24.10
N ILE A 305 33.45 -8.80 -22.98
CA ILE A 305 32.08 -8.23 -22.97
C ILE A 305 32.05 -6.91 -23.74
N LYS A 306 33.05 -6.04 -23.54
CA LYS A 306 33.17 -4.78 -24.30
C LYS A 306 33.37 -5.05 -25.79
N SER A 307 34.12 -6.09 -26.15
CA SER A 307 34.31 -6.52 -27.53
C SER A 307 33.00 -7.00 -28.17
N LEU A 308 32.27 -7.89 -27.48
CA LEU A 308 30.95 -8.36 -27.92
C LEU A 308 30.00 -7.18 -28.12
N SER A 309 29.94 -6.25 -27.16
CA SER A 309 29.10 -5.04 -27.26
C SER A 309 29.40 -4.26 -28.55
N ARG A 310 30.68 -4.04 -28.88
CA ARG A 310 31.08 -3.35 -30.12
C ARG A 310 30.71 -4.14 -31.38
N GLN A 311 30.89 -5.46 -31.37
CA GLN A 311 30.58 -6.34 -32.50
C GLN A 311 29.08 -6.31 -32.85
N GLU A 312 28.22 -6.29 -31.82
CA GLU A 312 26.76 -6.27 -32.00
C GLU A 312 26.19 -4.86 -32.23
N GLY A 313 27.03 -3.82 -32.23
CA GLY A 313 26.58 -2.43 -32.28
C GLY A 313 25.68 -2.07 -31.08
N ALA A 314 26.00 -2.62 -29.91
CA ALA A 314 25.31 -2.43 -28.65
C ALA A 314 26.18 -1.63 -27.68
N THR A 315 25.55 -0.96 -26.71
CA THR A 315 26.28 -0.33 -25.59
C THR A 315 26.61 -1.37 -24.53
N LEU A 316 27.65 -1.11 -23.73
CA LEU A 316 27.96 -1.97 -22.57
C LEU A 316 26.75 -2.10 -21.63
N PHE A 317 25.99 -1.02 -21.44
CA PHE A 317 24.75 -1.01 -20.67
C PHE A 317 23.73 -2.02 -21.22
N THR A 318 23.42 -1.99 -22.52
CA THR A 318 22.43 -2.89 -23.13
C THR A 318 22.88 -4.35 -23.08
N THR A 319 24.17 -4.63 -23.22
CA THR A 319 24.73 -5.99 -23.14
C THR A 319 24.59 -6.55 -21.73
N LEU A 320 24.98 -5.78 -20.71
CA LEU A 320 24.89 -6.21 -19.31
C LEU A 320 23.43 -6.29 -18.83
N LEU A 321 22.56 -5.37 -19.27
CA LEU A 321 21.13 -5.43 -19.00
C LEU A 321 20.48 -6.68 -19.62
N ALA A 322 20.85 -7.03 -20.85
CA ALA A 322 20.38 -8.26 -21.48
C ALA A 322 20.83 -9.51 -20.70
N ALA A 323 22.10 -9.57 -20.30
CA ALA A 323 22.61 -10.64 -19.47
C ALA A 323 21.87 -10.72 -18.12
N PHE A 324 21.59 -9.58 -17.48
CA PHE A 324 20.85 -9.55 -16.22
C PHE A 324 19.40 -10.02 -16.39
N LYS A 325 18.74 -9.65 -17.50
CA LYS A 325 17.40 -10.19 -17.83
C LYS A 325 17.42 -11.69 -18.09
N VAL A 326 18.47 -12.23 -18.71
CA VAL A 326 18.65 -13.69 -18.82
C VAL A 326 18.79 -14.31 -17.44
N LEU A 327 19.61 -13.73 -16.54
CA LEU A 327 19.73 -14.23 -15.16
C LEU A 327 18.35 -14.28 -14.48
N LEU A 328 17.56 -13.21 -14.54
CA LEU A 328 16.22 -13.17 -13.96
C LEU A 328 15.29 -14.21 -14.59
N TYR A 329 15.31 -14.37 -15.92
CA TYR A 329 14.57 -15.43 -16.60
C TYR A 329 14.96 -16.82 -16.10
N ARG A 330 16.25 -17.09 -15.88
CA ARG A 330 16.70 -18.40 -15.36
C ARG A 330 16.25 -18.67 -13.92
N TYR A 331 15.98 -17.63 -13.15
CA TYR A 331 15.53 -17.72 -11.76
C TYR A 331 14.00 -17.72 -11.61
N THR A 332 13.28 -17.08 -12.53
CA THR A 332 11.83 -16.87 -12.43
C THR A 332 11.03 -17.73 -13.40
N ASP A 333 11.64 -18.24 -14.47
CA ASP A 333 10.99 -18.87 -15.62
C ASP A 333 9.93 -17.97 -16.30
N GLN A 334 10.01 -16.64 -16.07
CA GLN A 334 9.12 -15.65 -16.68
C GLN A 334 9.75 -15.07 -17.93
N ASP A 335 9.04 -15.16 -19.05
CA ASP A 335 9.47 -14.66 -20.34
C ASP A 335 9.11 -13.17 -20.58
N ASP A 336 8.17 -12.59 -19.84
CA ASP A 336 7.90 -11.15 -19.85
C ASP A 336 8.41 -10.49 -18.55
N LEU A 337 9.47 -9.68 -18.68
CA LEU A 337 10.17 -9.07 -17.54
C LEU A 337 10.39 -7.58 -17.76
N PHE A 338 10.14 -6.77 -16.73
CA PHE A 338 10.61 -5.38 -16.68
C PHE A 338 11.75 -5.20 -15.69
N VAL A 339 12.64 -4.26 -15.97
CA VAL A 339 13.70 -3.84 -15.06
C VAL A 339 13.71 -2.32 -15.04
N CYS A 340 13.77 -1.72 -13.85
CA CYS A 340 13.86 -0.29 -13.72
C CYS A 340 15.31 0.19 -13.86
N SER A 341 15.53 1.33 -14.50
CA SER A 341 16.86 1.92 -14.63
C SER A 341 16.86 3.43 -14.41
N PRO A 342 17.73 3.97 -13.53
CA PRO A 342 17.78 5.40 -13.28
C PRO A 342 18.45 6.14 -14.43
N THR A 343 17.99 7.36 -14.69
CA THR A 343 18.59 8.29 -15.66
C THR A 343 18.93 9.59 -14.96
N ALA A 344 20.05 10.20 -15.33
CA ALA A 344 20.43 11.49 -14.78
C ALA A 344 19.48 12.62 -15.21
N ASN A 345 18.77 12.45 -16.34
CA ASN A 345 17.81 13.40 -16.90
C ASN A 345 18.38 14.84 -17.05
N ARG A 346 19.67 14.93 -17.42
CA ARG A 346 20.41 16.19 -17.63
C ARG A 346 20.71 16.39 -19.10
N ASN A 347 19.65 16.37 -19.90
CA ASN A 347 19.68 16.43 -21.37
C ASN A 347 20.01 17.83 -21.91
N ARG A 348 20.31 18.80 -21.02
CA ARG A 348 20.60 20.20 -21.36
C ARG A 348 21.93 20.63 -20.76
N THR A 349 22.71 21.41 -21.50
CA THR A 349 24.02 21.88 -21.03
C THR A 349 23.91 22.71 -19.75
N GLN A 350 22.87 23.53 -19.63
CA GLN A 350 22.64 24.40 -18.49
C GLN A 350 22.39 23.62 -17.18
N THR A 351 21.87 22.40 -17.24
CA THR A 351 21.55 21.61 -16.03
C THR A 351 22.73 20.78 -15.53
N LYS A 352 23.79 20.59 -16.32
CA LYS A 352 24.95 19.73 -15.96
C LYS A 352 25.75 20.24 -14.76
N GLY A 353 25.79 21.57 -14.57
CA GLY A 353 26.53 22.23 -13.49
C GLY A 353 25.69 22.53 -12.24
N LEU A 354 24.42 22.11 -12.19
CA LEU A 354 23.53 22.40 -11.07
C LEU A 354 23.56 21.28 -10.03
N ILE A 355 23.45 21.63 -8.77
CA ILE A 355 22.97 20.73 -7.72
C ILE A 355 21.44 20.73 -7.75
N GLY A 356 20.81 19.56 -7.59
CA GLY A 356 19.35 19.39 -7.57
C GLY A 356 18.92 17.95 -7.85
N TYR A 357 17.62 17.67 -7.72
CA TYR A 357 17.07 16.33 -7.96
C TYR A 357 16.52 16.18 -9.39
N PHE A 358 17.31 15.63 -10.31
CA PHE A 358 16.90 15.45 -11.72
C PHE A 358 16.50 14.02 -12.05
N VAL A 359 16.97 13.06 -11.24
CA VAL A 359 16.84 11.62 -11.53
C VAL A 359 15.41 11.24 -11.91
N ASN A 360 15.30 10.48 -13.00
CA ASN A 360 14.07 9.84 -13.43
C ASN A 360 14.27 8.33 -13.58
N LEU A 361 13.20 7.56 -13.45
CA LEU A 361 13.23 6.09 -13.54
C LEU A 361 12.59 5.63 -14.85
N LEU A 362 13.33 4.85 -15.64
CA LEU A 362 12.81 4.19 -16.84
C LEU A 362 12.38 2.77 -16.52
N VAL A 363 11.27 2.32 -17.10
CA VAL A 363 10.77 0.94 -16.99
C VAL A 363 11.09 0.21 -18.30
N LEU A 364 12.08 -0.69 -18.28
CA LEU A 364 12.54 -1.43 -19.47
C LEU A 364 11.88 -2.82 -19.50
N ARG A 365 10.67 -2.93 -20.07
CA ARG A 365 9.99 -4.21 -20.35
C ARG A 365 10.65 -4.92 -21.54
N THR A 366 10.80 -6.23 -21.46
CA THR A 366 11.38 -7.03 -22.55
C THR A 366 10.68 -8.37 -22.60
N ASP A 367 10.34 -8.78 -23.81
CA ASP A 367 9.82 -10.10 -24.14
C ASP A 367 10.98 -11.05 -24.49
N LEU A 368 11.13 -12.11 -23.68
CA LEU A 368 12.07 -13.20 -23.79
C LEU A 368 11.40 -14.48 -24.33
N SER A 369 10.13 -14.42 -24.74
CA SER A 369 9.40 -15.56 -25.28
C SER A 369 10.00 -16.06 -26.59
N GLY A 370 9.72 -17.33 -26.89
CA GLY A 370 10.28 -18.03 -28.04
C GLY A 370 11.71 -18.56 -27.86
N ASN A 371 12.28 -18.43 -26.65
CA ASN A 371 13.63 -18.88 -26.30
C ASN A 371 14.71 -18.38 -27.29
N PRO A 372 14.84 -17.04 -27.46
CA PRO A 372 15.75 -16.46 -28.42
C PRO A 372 17.21 -16.79 -28.10
N SER A 373 18.10 -16.61 -29.09
CA SER A 373 19.53 -16.53 -28.80
C SER A 373 19.87 -15.28 -27.98
N PHE A 374 21.03 -15.26 -27.33
CA PHE A 374 21.46 -14.05 -26.63
C PHE A 374 21.56 -12.83 -27.57
N ARG A 375 22.03 -13.01 -28.81
CA ARG A 375 22.08 -11.93 -29.82
C ARG A 375 20.71 -11.38 -30.18
N GLU A 376 19.73 -12.27 -30.38
CA GLU A 376 18.35 -11.87 -30.65
C GLU A 376 17.78 -11.07 -29.47
N LEU A 377 17.98 -11.57 -28.25
CA LEU A 377 17.55 -10.86 -27.04
C LEU A 377 18.25 -9.50 -26.89
N LEU A 378 19.56 -9.43 -27.14
CA LEU A 378 20.31 -8.18 -27.10
C LEU A 378 19.74 -7.14 -28.08
N SER A 379 19.34 -7.57 -29.27
CA SER A 379 18.66 -6.70 -30.25
C SER A 379 17.31 -6.19 -29.73
N ARG A 380 16.51 -7.06 -29.07
CA ARG A 380 15.24 -6.66 -28.42
C ARG A 380 15.48 -5.64 -27.30
N VAL A 381 16.44 -5.92 -26.41
CA VAL A 381 16.82 -5.02 -25.30
C VAL A 381 17.32 -3.68 -25.81
N ARG A 382 18.14 -3.67 -26.88
CA ARG A 382 18.63 -2.42 -27.50
C ARG A 382 17.48 -1.59 -28.05
N SER A 383 16.51 -2.21 -28.72
CA SER A 383 15.34 -1.53 -29.26
C SER A 383 14.49 -0.93 -28.13
N CYS A 384 14.19 -1.72 -27.09
CA CYS A 384 13.49 -1.24 -25.90
C CYS A 384 14.21 -0.06 -25.23
N ALA A 385 15.51 -0.20 -24.94
CA ALA A 385 16.30 0.84 -24.32
C ALA A 385 16.31 2.12 -25.16
N SER A 386 16.50 2.03 -26.47
CA SER A 386 16.52 3.19 -27.37
C SER A 386 15.18 3.94 -27.36
N GLY A 387 14.07 3.20 -27.38
CA GLY A 387 12.73 3.78 -27.25
C GLY A 387 12.55 4.46 -25.89
N ALA A 388 12.86 3.77 -24.79
CA ALA A 388 12.72 4.31 -23.44
C ALA A 388 13.57 5.58 -23.23
N PHE A 389 14.84 5.59 -23.69
CA PHE A 389 15.72 6.75 -23.58
C PHE A 389 15.27 7.94 -24.43
N ALA A 390 14.67 7.71 -25.60
CA ALA A 390 14.10 8.80 -26.40
C ALA A 390 12.94 9.49 -25.66
N HIS A 391 12.20 8.74 -24.83
CA HIS A 391 11.03 9.20 -24.08
C HIS A 391 11.33 9.47 -22.59
N GLN A 392 12.62 9.61 -22.22
CA GLN A 392 13.06 9.74 -20.83
C GLN A 392 12.63 11.02 -20.11
N ASP A 393 12.20 12.03 -20.86
CA ASP A 393 11.71 13.29 -20.30
C ASP A 393 10.37 13.13 -19.57
N LEU A 394 9.64 12.02 -19.79
CA LEU A 394 8.41 11.69 -19.06
C LEU A 394 8.74 11.22 -17.63
N PRO A 395 8.35 11.96 -16.58
CA PRO A 395 8.56 11.54 -15.20
C PRO A 395 7.77 10.26 -14.91
N VAL A 396 8.39 9.31 -14.19
CA VAL A 396 7.75 8.04 -13.83
C VAL A 396 6.40 8.22 -13.10
N GLN A 397 6.21 9.31 -12.36
CA GLN A 397 4.92 9.59 -11.72
C GLN A 397 3.81 9.85 -12.73
N GLN A 398 4.10 10.58 -13.81
CA GLN A 398 3.13 10.84 -14.87
C GLN A 398 2.77 9.55 -15.60
N LEU A 399 3.77 8.68 -15.81
CA LEU A 399 3.56 7.34 -16.36
C LEU A 399 2.64 6.49 -15.48
N VAL A 400 2.93 6.38 -14.18
CA VAL A 400 2.14 5.59 -13.22
C VAL A 400 0.71 6.10 -13.14
N ASN A 401 0.52 7.42 -13.03
CA ASN A 401 -0.80 8.03 -12.93
C ASN A 401 -1.62 7.86 -14.22
N SER A 402 -0.99 8.01 -15.38
CA SER A 402 -1.71 7.97 -16.67
C SER A 402 -2.11 6.58 -17.13
N LEU A 403 -1.43 5.55 -16.59
CA LEU A 403 -1.63 4.14 -16.97
C LEU A 403 -2.22 3.28 -15.84
N ASN A 404 -2.58 3.89 -14.71
CA ASN A 404 -3.07 3.19 -13.52
C ASN A 404 -2.16 2.04 -13.04
N LEU A 405 -0.84 2.18 -13.20
CA LEU A 405 0.15 1.18 -12.80
C LEU A 405 0.41 1.14 -11.28
N VAL A 406 -0.53 1.65 -10.48
CA VAL A 406 -0.39 1.84 -9.02
C VAL A 406 -0.26 0.50 -8.29
N GLN A 407 -0.83 -0.57 -8.84
CA GLN A 407 -0.72 -1.93 -8.31
C GLN A 407 0.62 -2.61 -8.62
N THR A 408 1.38 -2.13 -9.61
CA THR A 408 2.65 -2.75 -10.01
C THR A 408 3.80 -2.19 -9.18
N PRO A 409 4.53 -3.02 -8.40
CA PRO A 409 5.62 -2.51 -7.59
C PRO A 409 6.85 -2.23 -8.47
N LEU A 410 6.96 -1.00 -8.98
CA LEU A 410 8.11 -0.57 -9.79
C LEU A 410 9.45 -0.61 -9.02
N SER A 411 9.41 -0.79 -7.70
CA SER A 411 10.58 -0.90 -6.82
C SER A 411 11.05 -2.34 -6.60
N GLN A 412 10.76 -3.30 -7.49
CA GLN A 412 11.24 -4.68 -7.32
C GLN A 412 12.68 -4.85 -7.81
N VAL A 413 12.93 -4.60 -9.10
CA VAL A 413 14.23 -4.84 -9.72
C VAL A 413 14.79 -3.60 -10.39
N MET A 414 16.03 -3.26 -10.04
CA MET A 414 16.78 -2.18 -10.66
C MET A 414 18.07 -2.70 -11.33
N PHE A 415 18.40 -2.11 -12.48
CA PHE A 415 19.72 -2.24 -13.10
C PHE A 415 20.30 -0.86 -13.42
N ALA A 416 21.56 -0.64 -13.04
CA ALA A 416 22.30 0.57 -13.37
C ALA A 416 23.72 0.23 -13.85
N LEU A 417 24.26 1.07 -14.75
CA LEU A 417 25.67 1.06 -15.13
C LEU A 417 26.26 2.44 -14.83
N GLN A 418 27.29 2.45 -14.01
CA GLN A 418 28.17 3.60 -13.81
C GLN A 418 29.42 3.43 -14.67
N ASN A 419 29.40 4.02 -15.86
CA ASN A 419 30.51 3.98 -16.83
C ASN A 419 31.39 5.24 -16.80
N VAL A 420 31.12 6.16 -15.87
CA VAL A 420 31.96 7.32 -15.60
C VAL A 420 32.55 7.16 -14.20
N PRO A 421 33.88 7.10 -14.06
CA PRO A 421 34.50 7.00 -12.75
C PRO A 421 34.05 8.16 -11.86
N LYS A 422 33.58 7.88 -10.64
CA LYS A 422 33.49 8.93 -9.62
C LYS A 422 34.90 9.46 -9.43
N GLN A 423 35.16 10.71 -9.81
CA GLN A 423 36.44 11.33 -9.48
C GLN A 423 36.49 11.45 -7.96
N PRO A 424 37.47 10.84 -7.29
CA PRO A 424 37.60 10.99 -5.85
C PRO A 424 37.83 12.48 -5.56
N LEU A 425 37.23 12.99 -4.48
CA LEU A 425 37.49 14.34 -4.02
C LEU A 425 38.99 14.50 -3.76
N LYS A 426 39.61 15.50 -4.38
CA LYS A 426 41.00 15.86 -4.11
C LYS A 426 41.02 17.21 -3.42
N LEU A 427 41.70 17.27 -2.29
CA LEU A 427 41.95 18.53 -1.58
C LEU A 427 43.47 18.72 -1.51
N SER A 428 43.94 19.91 -1.89
CA SER A 428 45.38 20.18 -1.97
C SER A 428 46.08 19.90 -0.64
N GLY A 429 47.09 19.02 -0.66
CA GLY A 429 47.87 18.64 0.52
C GLY A 429 47.19 17.64 1.46
N LEU A 430 46.06 17.03 1.07
CA LEU A 430 45.30 16.09 1.89
C LEU A 430 45.05 14.77 1.15
N THR A 431 44.98 13.69 1.92
CA THR A 431 44.44 12.41 1.46
C THR A 431 42.97 12.35 1.84
N VAL A 432 42.10 12.05 0.89
CA VAL A 432 40.65 11.93 1.11
C VAL A 432 40.17 10.57 0.63
N SER A 433 39.40 9.88 1.47
CA SER A 433 38.69 8.65 1.11
C SER A 433 37.23 8.73 1.56
N SER A 434 36.34 8.05 0.84
CA SER A 434 34.93 7.93 1.23
C SER A 434 34.75 6.80 2.23
N LEU A 435 33.86 7.00 3.19
CA LEU A 435 33.40 5.96 4.11
C LEU A 435 31.99 5.54 3.69
N ASP A 436 31.79 4.24 3.51
CA ASP A 436 30.48 3.69 3.21
C ASP A 436 29.62 3.71 4.47
N ILE A 437 28.73 4.70 4.55
CA ILE A 437 27.75 4.84 5.62
C ILE A 437 26.38 4.48 5.05
N GLU A 438 25.83 3.38 5.53
CA GLU A 438 24.49 2.96 5.13
C GLU A 438 23.44 3.79 5.89
N ASN A 439 22.46 4.33 5.16
CA ASN A 439 21.23 4.87 5.77
C ASN A 439 20.25 3.76 6.21
N GLY A 440 20.63 2.49 5.95
CA GLY A 440 19.94 1.30 6.41
C GLY A 440 18.70 0.91 5.59
N THR A 441 18.46 1.50 4.42
CA THR A 441 17.26 1.21 3.61
C THR A 441 17.54 0.80 2.16
N ALA A 442 16.78 -0.18 1.68
CA ALA A 442 16.75 -0.65 0.30
C ALA A 442 15.67 0.09 -0.49
N ASP A 443 16.07 0.77 -1.57
CA ASP A 443 15.16 1.48 -2.48
C ASP A 443 14.42 0.52 -3.43
N PHE A 444 14.99 -0.67 -3.65
CA PHE A 444 14.42 -1.76 -4.43
C PHE A 444 14.64 -3.10 -3.71
N ASP A 445 13.79 -4.09 -4.00
CA ASP A 445 13.95 -5.44 -3.45
C ASP A 445 15.28 -6.08 -3.89
N LEU A 446 15.67 -5.88 -5.16
CA LEU A 446 16.95 -6.29 -5.72
C LEU A 446 17.49 -5.26 -6.72
N SER A 447 18.74 -4.82 -6.55
CA SER A 447 19.40 -3.83 -7.40
C SER A 447 20.77 -4.32 -7.84
N LEU A 448 21.01 -4.45 -9.15
CA LEU A 448 22.34 -4.68 -9.69
C LEU A 448 22.92 -3.37 -10.22
N SER A 449 24.00 -2.90 -9.59
CA SER A 449 24.81 -1.78 -10.07
C SER A 449 26.11 -2.30 -10.63
N MET A 450 26.39 -1.98 -11.89
CA MET A 450 27.65 -2.28 -12.55
C MET A 450 28.52 -1.02 -12.54
N VAL A 451 29.79 -1.14 -12.16
CA VAL A 451 30.75 -0.03 -12.13
C VAL A 451 31.89 -0.35 -13.09
N GLU A 452 32.13 0.54 -14.05
CA GLU A 452 33.27 0.45 -14.96
C GLU A 452 34.49 1.16 -14.35
N GLY A 453 35.43 0.38 -13.85
CA GLY A 453 36.74 0.85 -13.43
C GLY A 453 37.68 1.06 -14.63
N ALA A 454 38.92 1.44 -14.34
CA ALA A 454 39.93 1.69 -15.38
C ALA A 454 40.28 0.42 -16.19
N GLN A 455 40.24 -0.77 -15.56
CA GLN A 455 40.61 -2.04 -16.20
C GLN A 455 39.61 -3.18 -15.94
N GLU A 456 38.68 -3.00 -15.00
CA GLU A 456 37.78 -4.07 -14.53
C GLU A 456 36.35 -3.56 -14.42
N LEU A 457 35.39 -4.47 -14.55
CA LEU A 457 34.01 -4.24 -14.14
C LEU A 457 33.82 -4.74 -12.72
N THR A 458 33.02 -4.04 -11.94
CA THR A 458 32.58 -4.47 -10.61
C THR A 458 31.06 -4.54 -10.59
N GLY A 459 30.51 -5.65 -10.11
CA GLY A 459 29.07 -5.83 -9.90
C GLY A 459 28.75 -5.72 -8.42
N VAL A 460 27.76 -4.88 -8.09
CA VAL A 460 27.28 -4.69 -6.71
C VAL A 460 25.79 -4.99 -6.69
N PHE A 461 25.40 -6.08 -6.02
CA PHE A 461 24.00 -6.31 -5.69
C PHE A 461 23.68 -5.65 -4.35
N LYS A 462 22.72 -4.72 -4.34
CA LYS A 462 22.05 -4.24 -3.12
C LYS A 462 20.68 -4.89 -3.05
N TYR A 463 20.29 -5.39 -1.89
CA TYR A 463 19.06 -6.17 -1.72
C TYR A 463 18.38 -5.89 -0.39
N ASN A 464 17.08 -6.14 -0.35
CA ASN A 464 16.26 -6.08 0.84
C ASN A 464 16.46 -7.35 1.69
N THR A 465 17.03 -7.20 2.89
CA THR A 465 17.33 -8.33 3.80
C THR A 465 16.09 -8.90 4.47
N ASP A 466 14.92 -8.26 4.32
CA ASP A 466 13.64 -8.88 4.68
C ASP A 466 13.23 -9.97 3.68
N LEU A 467 13.87 -10.04 2.50
CA LEU A 467 13.49 -10.94 1.40
C LEU A 467 14.62 -11.92 1.00
N PHE A 468 15.87 -11.49 1.08
CA PHE A 468 17.02 -12.27 0.59
C PHE A 468 18.10 -12.46 1.65
N ASP A 469 18.73 -13.63 1.64
CA ASP A 469 19.92 -13.98 2.41
C ASP A 469 21.20 -13.66 1.64
N ASP A 470 22.26 -13.29 2.37
CA ASP A 470 23.59 -12.99 1.82
C ASP A 470 24.14 -14.12 0.94
N ALA A 471 23.89 -15.37 1.34
CA ALA A 471 24.34 -16.55 0.61
C ALA A 471 23.68 -16.66 -0.78
N THR A 472 22.38 -16.36 -0.87
CA THR A 472 21.63 -16.39 -2.13
C THR A 472 22.13 -15.33 -3.09
N ILE A 473 22.36 -14.10 -2.61
CA ILE A 473 22.86 -13.01 -3.44
C ILE A 473 24.32 -13.23 -3.88
N THR A 474 25.16 -13.75 -2.99
CA THR A 474 26.53 -14.16 -3.34
C THR A 474 26.52 -15.20 -4.46
N GLN A 475 25.60 -16.17 -4.38
CA GLN A 475 25.43 -17.17 -5.43
C GLN A 475 24.92 -16.55 -6.75
N MET A 476 23.96 -15.61 -6.70
CA MET A 476 23.48 -14.88 -7.88
C MET A 476 24.61 -14.12 -8.58
N LEU A 477 25.53 -13.48 -7.85
CA LEU A 477 26.72 -12.85 -8.43
C LEU A 477 27.62 -13.85 -9.17
N GLY A 478 27.89 -15.00 -8.53
CA GLY A 478 28.68 -16.06 -9.14
C GLY A 478 28.04 -16.57 -10.45
N HIS A 479 26.73 -16.82 -10.43
CA HIS A 479 26.00 -17.21 -11.64
C HIS A 479 26.01 -16.11 -12.69
N PHE A 480 25.91 -14.84 -12.31
CA PHE A 480 25.99 -13.73 -13.26
C PHE A 480 27.35 -13.67 -13.95
N GLN A 481 28.45 -13.91 -13.22
CA GLN A 481 29.77 -14.04 -13.82
C GLN A 481 29.83 -15.22 -14.81
N THR A 482 29.41 -16.41 -14.40
CA THR A 482 29.42 -17.61 -15.28
C THR A 482 28.58 -17.38 -16.54
N LEU A 483 27.42 -16.73 -16.40
CA LEU A 483 26.56 -16.37 -17.52
C LEU A 483 27.26 -15.43 -18.50
N LEU A 484 27.97 -14.41 -18.01
CA LEU A 484 28.74 -13.51 -18.86
C LEU A 484 29.86 -14.24 -19.62
N GLU A 485 30.54 -15.19 -18.96
CA GLU A 485 31.56 -16.03 -19.60
C GLU A 485 30.95 -16.89 -20.72
N GLU A 486 29.80 -17.54 -20.47
CA GLU A 486 29.08 -18.35 -21.47
C GLU A 486 28.57 -17.51 -22.64
N ILE A 487 28.00 -16.32 -22.37
CA ILE A 487 27.50 -15.39 -23.39
C ILE A 487 28.62 -14.94 -24.32
N VAL A 488 29.78 -14.59 -23.77
CA VAL A 488 30.94 -14.16 -24.57
C VAL A 488 31.46 -15.32 -25.43
N ALA A 489 31.45 -16.54 -24.90
CA ALA A 489 31.91 -17.71 -25.64
C ALA A 489 30.92 -18.15 -26.74
N ASN A 490 29.61 -18.09 -26.47
CA ASN A 490 28.57 -18.66 -27.34
C ASN A 490 27.32 -17.77 -27.44
N PRO A 491 27.39 -16.57 -28.04
CA PRO A 491 26.29 -15.62 -28.06
C PRO A 491 25.09 -16.05 -28.93
N GLU A 492 25.23 -17.12 -29.72
CA GLU A 492 24.16 -17.74 -30.54
C GLU A 492 23.35 -18.80 -29.78
N GLN A 493 23.75 -19.17 -28.56
CA GLN A 493 23.01 -20.16 -27.79
C GLN A 493 21.65 -19.62 -27.34
N PRO A 494 20.59 -20.47 -27.33
CA PRO A 494 19.31 -20.13 -26.73
C PRO A 494 19.45 -19.78 -25.26
N ILE A 495 18.73 -18.77 -24.80
CA ILE A 495 18.84 -18.28 -23.42
C ILE A 495 18.49 -19.34 -22.37
N SER A 496 17.65 -20.33 -22.68
CA SER A 496 17.34 -21.46 -21.78
C SER A 496 18.51 -22.42 -21.55
N SER A 497 19.46 -22.47 -22.49
CA SER A 497 20.62 -23.37 -22.43
C SER A 497 21.80 -22.77 -21.66
N LEU A 498 21.77 -21.46 -21.40
CA LEU A 498 22.73 -20.76 -20.56
C LEU A 498 22.45 -21.06 -19.08
N LEU A 499 23.51 -21.17 -18.28
CA LEU A 499 23.47 -21.59 -16.87
C LEU A 499 22.68 -22.90 -16.63
N PRO A 500 23.08 -24.03 -17.22
CA PRO A 500 22.36 -25.31 -17.08
C PRO A 500 22.36 -25.85 -15.64
N LEU A 501 23.35 -25.48 -14.82
CA LEU A 501 23.51 -25.98 -13.44
C LEU A 501 22.50 -25.36 -12.44
N LEU A 502 21.82 -24.28 -12.82
CA LEU A 502 20.76 -23.66 -12.00
C LEU A 502 19.54 -24.57 -11.79
N VAL A 503 19.33 -25.55 -12.68
CA VAL A 503 18.14 -26.42 -12.71
C VAL A 503 17.99 -27.33 -11.46
N SER A 504 18.95 -27.32 -10.53
CA SER A 504 18.98 -28.22 -9.36
C SER A 504 18.59 -27.59 -8.00
N ARG A 505 18.23 -26.30 -7.93
CA ARG A 505 17.71 -25.68 -6.69
C ARG A 505 16.31 -25.11 -6.90
N SER A 506 15.31 -25.81 -6.36
CA SER A 506 14.01 -25.23 -6.05
C SER A 506 14.21 -24.20 -4.94
N LEU A 507 14.44 -22.94 -5.32
CA LEU A 507 14.04 -21.83 -4.47
C LEU A 507 12.51 -21.88 -4.49
N THR A 508 11.89 -22.03 -3.33
CA THR A 508 10.45 -22.23 -3.23
C THR A 508 9.75 -21.02 -3.85
N SER A 509 9.20 -21.20 -5.05
CA SER A 509 8.18 -20.29 -5.56
C SER A 509 7.05 -20.31 -4.53
N ASN A 510 6.82 -19.20 -3.83
CA ASN A 510 5.68 -19.03 -2.93
C ASN A 510 4.37 -18.94 -3.74
N GLN A 511 4.05 -19.99 -4.50
CA GLN A 511 2.90 -20.11 -5.38
C GLN A 511 1.73 -20.88 -4.77
N GLU A 512 1.83 -21.47 -3.58
CA GLU A 512 0.67 -22.20 -3.05
C GLU A 512 -0.48 -21.32 -2.53
N HIS A 513 -0.39 -19.99 -2.53
CA HIS A 513 -1.55 -19.13 -2.32
C HIS A 513 -1.43 -17.77 -3.00
N ARG A 514 -1.91 -17.63 -4.25
CA ARG A 514 -2.48 -16.36 -4.74
C ARG A 514 -3.24 -16.39 -6.08
N GLU A 515 -3.63 -17.56 -6.58
CA GLU A 515 -4.86 -17.63 -7.40
C GLU A 515 -5.99 -18.00 -6.46
N LEU A 516 -6.59 -17.00 -5.84
CA LEU A 516 -7.93 -17.12 -5.30
C LEU A 516 -8.76 -16.12 -6.09
N GLU A 517 -9.83 -16.61 -6.71
CA GLU A 517 -11.09 -15.87 -6.71
C GLU A 517 -11.25 -15.30 -5.29
N ARG A 518 -10.82 -14.04 -5.08
CA ARG A 518 -10.91 -13.42 -3.76
C ARG A 518 -12.40 -13.32 -3.47
N GLU A 519 -12.85 -14.15 -2.53
CA GLU A 519 -14.23 -14.15 -2.08
C GLU A 519 -14.58 -12.72 -1.66
N PHE A 520 -15.54 -12.10 -2.34
CA PHE A 520 -15.97 -10.75 -2.05
C PHE A 520 -16.55 -10.71 -0.63
N VAL A 521 -15.91 -9.99 0.28
CA VAL A 521 -16.35 -9.83 1.67
C VAL A 521 -17.04 -8.47 1.79
N ALA A 522 -18.36 -8.45 1.79
CA ALA A 522 -19.11 -7.21 2.05
C ALA A 522 -18.92 -6.71 3.50
N ALA A 523 -19.23 -5.43 3.73
CA ALA A 523 -19.14 -4.80 5.04
C ALA A 523 -20.00 -5.51 6.10
N ARG A 524 -19.38 -5.76 7.27
CA ARG A 524 -19.92 -6.60 8.35
C ARG A 524 -20.48 -5.79 9.51
N ASN A 525 -20.12 -4.51 9.61
CA ASN A 525 -20.59 -3.57 10.61
C ASN A 525 -20.74 -2.16 10.02
N MET A 526 -21.42 -1.25 10.73
CA MET A 526 -21.70 0.11 10.23
C MET A 526 -20.44 0.94 9.95
N LEU A 527 -19.37 0.70 10.71
CA LEU A 527 -18.11 1.38 10.49
C LEU A 527 -17.50 0.96 9.16
N GLU A 528 -17.48 -0.35 8.88
CA GLU A 528 -17.07 -0.87 7.58
C GLU A 528 -17.99 -0.34 6.46
N VAL A 529 -19.31 -0.27 6.66
CA VAL A 529 -20.25 0.29 5.64
C VAL A 529 -19.92 1.74 5.31
N GLN A 530 -19.71 2.57 6.33
CA GLN A 530 -19.38 3.99 6.14
C GLN A 530 -18.01 4.16 5.47
N LEU A 531 -17.02 3.36 5.85
CA LEU A 531 -15.72 3.34 5.19
C LEU A 531 -15.82 2.87 3.74
N THR A 532 -16.57 1.79 3.46
CA THR A 532 -16.83 1.32 2.09
C THR A 532 -17.42 2.44 1.25
N GLN A 533 -18.42 3.16 1.75
CA GLN A 533 -19.04 4.26 1.00
C GLN A 533 -18.04 5.41 0.71
N ILE A 534 -17.24 5.80 1.70
CA ILE A 534 -16.19 6.81 1.51
C ILE A 534 -15.16 6.34 0.47
N TRP A 535 -14.77 5.06 0.52
CA TRP A 535 -13.82 4.47 -0.43
C TRP A 535 -14.40 4.42 -1.85
N GLN A 536 -15.68 4.03 -2.01
CA GLN A 536 -16.38 4.01 -3.29
C GLN A 536 -16.42 5.42 -3.92
N GLU A 537 -16.70 6.45 -3.11
CA GLU A 537 -16.73 7.84 -3.56
C GLU A 537 -15.34 8.37 -3.97
N VAL A 538 -14.29 8.00 -3.23
CA VAL A 538 -12.93 8.48 -3.46
C VAL A 538 -12.27 7.76 -4.64
N LEU A 539 -12.48 6.45 -4.76
CA LEU A 539 -11.87 5.60 -5.79
C LEU A 539 -12.71 5.54 -7.07
N GLY A 540 -14.00 5.92 -7.01
CA GLY A 540 -14.92 5.83 -8.15
C GLY A 540 -15.33 4.39 -8.51
N ILE A 541 -15.20 3.46 -7.56
CA ILE A 541 -15.48 2.03 -7.74
C ILE A 541 -16.77 1.67 -7.03
N GLN A 542 -17.70 0.96 -7.68
CA GLN A 542 -19.01 0.65 -7.09
C GLN A 542 -19.03 -0.59 -6.19
N SER A 543 -18.09 -1.53 -6.34
CA SER A 543 -18.04 -2.76 -5.56
C SER A 543 -16.67 -2.92 -4.91
N ILE A 544 -16.61 -2.80 -3.59
CA ILE A 544 -15.38 -2.87 -2.79
C ILE A 544 -15.60 -3.87 -1.65
N SER A 545 -14.78 -4.91 -1.59
CA SER A 545 -14.71 -5.84 -0.45
C SER A 545 -14.00 -5.17 0.72
N VAL A 546 -14.38 -5.49 1.96
CA VAL A 546 -13.71 -4.94 3.15
C VAL A 546 -12.29 -5.44 3.33
N THR A 547 -11.97 -6.55 2.68
CA THR A 547 -10.63 -7.13 2.61
C THR A 547 -9.83 -6.61 1.41
N ASP A 548 -10.44 -5.82 0.52
CA ASP A 548 -9.72 -5.21 -0.58
C ASP A 548 -8.74 -4.17 -0.02
N ASN A 549 -7.55 -4.23 -0.57
CA ASN A 549 -6.50 -3.28 -0.24
C ASN A 549 -6.73 -1.98 -1.02
N PHE A 550 -6.70 -0.85 -0.33
CA PHE A 550 -6.90 0.50 -0.88
C PHE A 550 -6.00 0.76 -2.10
N PHE A 551 -4.75 0.32 -2.04
CA PHE A 551 -3.76 0.48 -3.10
C PHE A 551 -3.99 -0.52 -4.24
N ASP A 552 -4.43 -1.75 -3.91
CA ASP A 552 -4.88 -2.72 -4.91
C ASP A 552 -6.10 -2.16 -5.67
N LEU A 553 -6.91 -1.27 -5.09
CA LEU A 553 -8.06 -0.66 -5.78
C LEU A 553 -7.70 0.61 -6.58
N GLY A 554 -6.42 0.90 -6.80
CA GLY A 554 -5.97 2.10 -7.52
C GLY A 554 -5.90 3.35 -6.64
N GLY A 555 -6.09 3.21 -5.33
CA GLY A 555 -5.82 4.28 -4.37
C GLY A 555 -4.35 4.67 -4.36
N HIS A 556 -4.08 5.97 -4.33
CA HIS A 556 -2.73 6.53 -4.23
C HIS A 556 -2.69 7.65 -3.18
N SER A 557 -1.52 8.20 -2.91
CA SER A 557 -1.27 9.17 -1.83
C SER A 557 -2.23 10.37 -1.82
N LEU A 558 -2.54 10.94 -3.00
CA LEU A 558 -3.51 12.02 -3.13
C LEU A 558 -4.96 11.55 -2.86
N LEU A 559 -5.33 10.33 -3.29
CA LEU A 559 -6.64 9.75 -2.95
C LEU A 559 -6.71 9.36 -1.47
N ALA A 560 -5.62 8.91 -0.87
CA ALA A 560 -5.52 8.68 0.58
C ALA A 560 -5.69 10.00 1.34
N ALA A 561 -5.05 11.10 0.92
CA ALA A 561 -5.26 12.41 1.54
C ALA A 561 -6.74 12.84 1.48
N ARG A 562 -7.40 12.68 0.32
CA ARG A 562 -8.84 12.93 0.16
C ARG A 562 -9.70 11.98 0.99
N LEU A 563 -9.31 10.71 1.07
CA LEU A 563 -9.96 9.68 1.88
C LEU A 563 -9.97 10.11 3.36
N PHE A 564 -8.82 10.49 3.90
CA PHE A 564 -8.72 10.91 5.30
C PHE A 564 -9.37 12.25 5.59
N GLU A 565 -9.34 13.20 4.66
CA GLU A 565 -10.14 14.45 4.79
C GLU A 565 -11.64 14.13 4.92
N ARG A 566 -12.13 13.13 4.17
CA ARG A 566 -13.54 12.72 4.17
C ARG A 566 -13.90 11.87 5.39
N ILE A 567 -12.99 11.02 5.85
CA ILE A 567 -13.10 10.33 7.15
C ILE A 567 -13.15 11.37 8.27
N GLU A 568 -12.24 12.35 8.28
CA GLU A 568 -12.23 13.42 9.28
C GLU A 568 -13.55 14.21 9.28
N LYS A 569 -14.08 14.56 8.11
CA LYS A 569 -15.40 15.21 7.98
C LYS A 569 -16.55 14.33 8.47
N THR A 570 -16.53 13.03 8.18
CA THR A 570 -17.63 12.10 8.50
C THR A 570 -17.66 11.75 9.98
N PHE A 571 -16.50 11.65 10.61
CA PHE A 571 -16.34 11.14 11.97
C PHE A 571 -15.83 12.18 12.97
N ASN A 572 -15.60 13.41 12.51
CA ASN A 572 -15.20 14.59 13.29
C ASN A 572 -13.96 14.38 14.16
N LYS A 573 -12.95 13.67 13.61
CA LYS A 573 -11.66 13.38 14.28
C LYS A 573 -10.53 13.27 13.27
N ASN A 574 -9.37 13.81 13.62
CA ASN A 574 -8.18 13.84 12.78
C ASN A 574 -7.39 12.52 12.93
N ILE A 575 -7.19 11.81 11.82
CA ILE A 575 -6.41 10.58 11.76
C ILE A 575 -5.25 10.83 10.80
N PRO A 576 -4.01 10.51 11.20
CA PRO A 576 -2.87 10.60 10.30
C PRO A 576 -3.13 9.80 9.03
N SER A 577 -2.96 10.41 7.86
CA SER A 577 -3.18 9.72 6.58
C SER A 577 -2.24 8.53 6.37
N ALA A 578 -1.15 8.46 7.13
CA ALA A 578 -0.22 7.33 7.17
C ALA A 578 -0.90 6.01 7.62
N THR A 579 -2.02 6.08 8.35
CA THR A 579 -2.72 4.89 8.89
C THR A 579 -3.14 3.91 7.79
N ILE A 580 -3.43 4.37 6.57
CA ILE A 580 -3.81 3.49 5.44
C ILE A 580 -2.69 2.56 4.99
N PHE A 581 -1.41 2.82 5.32
CA PHE A 581 -0.34 1.87 5.03
C PHE A 581 -0.22 0.76 6.06
N GLN A 582 -0.65 1.02 7.29
CA GLN A 582 -0.67 0.04 8.38
C GLN A 582 -1.97 -0.77 8.38
N ALA A 583 -3.05 -0.15 7.93
CA ALA A 583 -4.37 -0.73 7.76
C ALA A 583 -4.91 -0.45 6.35
N PRO A 584 -4.31 -1.09 5.32
CA PRO A 584 -4.68 -0.87 3.94
C PRO A 584 -6.02 -1.46 3.52
N THR A 585 -6.77 -2.12 4.40
CA THR A 585 -8.13 -2.61 4.10
C THR A 585 -9.17 -1.92 4.97
N ILE A 586 -10.43 -1.88 4.51
CA ILE A 586 -11.56 -1.33 5.29
C ILE A 586 -11.71 -2.08 6.62
N GLU A 587 -11.51 -3.40 6.62
CA GLU A 587 -11.47 -4.22 7.83
C GLU A 587 -10.43 -3.74 8.83
N GLN A 588 -9.18 -3.56 8.37
CA GLN A 588 -8.08 -3.17 9.25
C GLN A 588 -8.28 -1.74 9.76
N LEU A 589 -8.77 -0.85 8.89
CA LEU A 589 -9.03 0.53 9.25
C LEU A 589 -10.18 0.59 10.27
N ALA A 590 -11.27 -0.15 10.05
CA ALA A 590 -12.36 -0.28 11.01
C ALA A 590 -11.89 -0.82 12.36
N ASN A 591 -10.92 -1.74 12.39
CA ASN A 591 -10.34 -2.25 13.64
C ASN A 591 -9.55 -1.19 14.41
N ILE A 592 -8.70 -0.41 13.74
CA ILE A 592 -7.93 0.68 14.37
C ILE A 592 -8.88 1.72 14.95
N LEU A 593 -9.84 2.16 14.14
CA LEU A 593 -10.86 3.09 14.55
C LEU A 593 -11.61 2.57 15.78
N SER A 594 -12.09 1.32 15.73
CA SER A 594 -12.83 0.70 16.85
C SER A 594 -12.04 0.69 18.17
N GLN A 595 -10.71 0.51 18.12
CA GLN A 595 -9.83 0.48 19.31
C GLN A 595 -9.60 1.88 19.92
N GLU A 596 -9.64 2.95 19.13
CA GLU A 596 -9.53 4.34 19.62
C GLU A 596 -10.85 4.91 20.19
N GLY A 597 -11.79 4.03 20.56
CA GLY A 597 -13.09 4.41 21.11
C GLY A 597 -14.12 4.84 20.05
N TRP A 598 -13.92 4.47 18.79
CA TRP A 598 -14.87 4.71 17.70
C TRP A 598 -16.07 3.73 17.71
N ALA A 599 -16.02 2.67 18.52
CA ALA A 599 -17.15 1.76 18.69
C ALA A 599 -18.09 2.21 19.82
N ALA A 600 -18.96 3.19 19.53
CA ALA A 600 -20.32 3.29 20.09
C ALA A 600 -21.13 4.40 19.40
N SER A 601 -21.28 4.32 18.07
CA SER A 601 -22.56 4.72 17.51
C SER A 601 -23.51 3.54 17.73
N ASN A 602 -24.60 3.80 18.46
CA ASN A 602 -25.68 2.90 18.87
C ASN A 602 -26.42 2.21 17.70
N SER A 603 -25.73 1.59 16.75
CA SER A 603 -26.42 0.88 15.67
C SER A 603 -26.97 -0.44 16.19
N SER A 604 -28.25 -0.64 15.93
CA SER A 604 -28.96 -1.89 16.23
C SER A 604 -28.84 -2.91 15.08
N LEU A 605 -28.13 -2.57 14.01
CA LEU A 605 -28.01 -3.38 12.80
C LEU A 605 -26.85 -4.39 12.93
N VAL A 606 -27.15 -5.66 12.66
CA VAL A 606 -26.21 -6.78 12.66
C VAL A 606 -26.27 -7.46 11.29
N VAL A 607 -25.15 -7.56 10.58
CA VAL A 607 -25.13 -8.25 9.30
C VAL A 607 -25.07 -9.77 9.54
N ILE A 608 -26.06 -10.53 9.05
CA ILE A 608 -26.14 -11.99 9.22
C ILE A 608 -25.65 -12.70 7.95
N LYS A 609 -26.03 -12.20 6.78
CA LYS A 609 -25.58 -12.63 5.45
C LYS A 609 -25.49 -11.39 4.57
N ALA A 610 -24.30 -11.03 4.13
CA ALA A 610 -24.06 -9.83 3.35
C ALA A 610 -24.13 -10.14 1.85
N GLY A 611 -24.52 -9.15 1.03
CA GLY A 611 -24.51 -9.26 -0.43
C GLY A 611 -25.63 -10.13 -1.02
N GLY A 612 -25.85 -9.97 -2.32
CA GLY A 612 -26.91 -10.63 -3.08
C GLY A 612 -27.74 -9.65 -3.91
N SER A 613 -28.27 -10.14 -5.03
CA SER A 613 -29.08 -9.35 -5.98
C SER A 613 -30.56 -9.23 -5.59
N LYS A 614 -31.04 -10.00 -4.61
CA LYS A 614 -32.46 -10.01 -4.18
C LYS A 614 -32.75 -9.04 -3.04
N PRO A 615 -34.03 -8.63 -2.85
CA PRO A 615 -34.43 -7.77 -1.72
C PRO A 615 -34.07 -8.37 -0.36
N PRO A 616 -33.50 -7.58 0.57
CA PRO A 616 -33.01 -8.05 1.85
C PRO A 616 -34.13 -8.53 2.79
N LEU A 617 -33.82 -9.55 3.59
CA LEU A 617 -34.66 -10.01 4.69
C LEU A 617 -34.15 -9.46 6.03
N PHE A 618 -35.01 -8.76 6.77
CA PHE A 618 -34.68 -8.20 8.08
C PHE A 618 -35.22 -9.08 9.21
N PHE A 619 -34.34 -9.67 10.01
CA PHE A 619 -34.67 -10.38 11.24
C PHE A 619 -34.73 -9.45 12.44
N LEU A 620 -35.79 -9.56 13.23
CA LEU A 620 -36.01 -8.69 14.38
C LEU A 620 -35.94 -9.46 15.69
N HIS A 621 -35.22 -8.89 16.67
CA HIS A 621 -35.20 -9.37 18.05
C HIS A 621 -35.07 -8.19 19.04
N VAL A 622 -35.55 -8.36 20.28
CA VAL A 622 -35.57 -7.27 21.29
C VAL A 622 -34.22 -7.10 22.00
N LEU A 623 -33.42 -8.17 22.10
CA LEU A 623 -32.07 -8.20 22.70
C LEU A 623 -31.08 -8.90 21.76
N GLY A 624 -29.78 -8.58 21.77
CA GLY A 624 -28.81 -9.22 20.86
C GLY A 624 -28.76 -10.76 20.91
N GLU A 625 -29.12 -11.38 22.04
CA GLU A 625 -29.14 -12.84 22.31
C GLU A 625 -30.36 -13.57 21.68
N GLY A 626 -30.80 -13.17 20.49
CA GLY A 626 -31.76 -13.97 19.72
C GLY A 626 -31.48 -14.02 18.23
N LEU A 627 -30.50 -13.26 17.74
CA LEU A 627 -30.10 -13.28 16.33
C LEU A 627 -29.22 -14.50 15.99
N GLU A 628 -28.72 -15.23 16.99
CA GLU A 628 -28.04 -16.51 16.81
C GLU A 628 -28.94 -17.58 16.20
N TYR A 629 -30.25 -17.52 16.47
CA TYR A 629 -31.25 -18.42 15.87
C TYR A 629 -31.46 -18.16 14.37
N CYS A 630 -31.06 -16.98 13.87
CA CYS A 630 -31.13 -16.66 12.45
C CYS A 630 -30.04 -17.38 11.64
N LYS A 631 -28.89 -17.74 12.26
CA LYS A 631 -27.75 -18.30 11.50
C LYS A 631 -28.07 -19.65 10.86
N PRO A 632 -28.68 -20.63 11.56
CA PRO A 632 -29.09 -21.88 10.92
C PRO A 632 -30.17 -21.65 9.85
N LEU A 633 -31.12 -20.74 10.11
CA LEU A 633 -32.19 -20.41 9.17
C LEU A 633 -31.65 -19.77 7.87
N ALA A 634 -30.71 -18.83 7.99
CA ALA A 634 -30.06 -18.13 6.88
C ALA A 634 -29.30 -19.06 5.91
N ARG A 635 -28.80 -20.20 6.39
CA ARG A 635 -28.08 -21.20 5.57
C ARG A 635 -28.99 -21.89 4.56
N HIS A 636 -30.28 -22.00 4.86
CA HIS A 636 -31.27 -22.68 4.02
C HIS A 636 -32.11 -21.71 3.16
N LEU A 637 -31.90 -20.41 3.33
CA LEU A 637 -32.50 -19.36 2.52
C LEU A 637 -31.60 -19.04 1.31
N ASP A 638 -32.19 -18.40 0.30
CA ASP A 638 -31.57 -18.10 -0.99
C ASP A 638 -30.15 -17.49 -0.86
N PRO A 639 -29.11 -18.06 -1.49
CA PRO A 639 -27.74 -17.54 -1.49
C PRO A 639 -27.65 -16.07 -1.93
N GLU A 640 -28.48 -15.63 -2.88
CA GLU A 640 -28.50 -14.29 -3.45
C GLU A 640 -29.34 -13.28 -2.65
N ARG A 641 -29.81 -13.64 -1.46
CA ARG A 641 -30.61 -12.76 -0.60
C ARG A 641 -29.79 -12.25 0.59
N PRO A 642 -29.56 -10.93 0.70
CA PRO A 642 -28.98 -10.34 1.89
C PRO A 642 -29.88 -10.52 3.12
N ILE A 643 -29.28 -10.74 4.28
CA ILE A 643 -29.99 -10.94 5.56
C ILE A 643 -29.35 -10.07 6.65
N TYR A 644 -30.18 -9.23 7.27
CA TYR A 644 -29.77 -8.33 8.34
C TYR A 644 -30.57 -8.61 9.60
N GLY A 645 -29.94 -8.52 10.76
CA GLY A 645 -30.57 -8.57 12.08
C GLY A 645 -30.70 -7.17 12.67
N LEU A 646 -31.79 -6.91 13.39
CA LEU A 646 -32.02 -5.69 14.13
C LEU A 646 -32.24 -6.04 15.60
N ALA A 647 -31.32 -5.63 16.48
CA ALA A 647 -31.36 -5.87 17.92
C ALA A 647 -30.65 -4.75 18.70
N VAL A 648 -31.17 -4.39 19.88
CA VAL A 648 -30.52 -3.40 20.76
C VAL A 648 -29.23 -3.99 21.36
N GLY A 649 -28.12 -3.25 21.26
CA GLY A 649 -26.84 -3.59 21.89
C GLY A 649 -26.89 -3.62 23.43
N ILE A 650 -25.84 -4.16 24.06
CA ILE A 650 -25.74 -4.36 25.53
C ILE A 650 -26.04 -3.04 26.27
N MET A 651 -27.05 -3.08 27.15
CA MET A 651 -27.74 -1.89 27.68
C MET A 651 -26.93 -1.08 28.70
N ASP A 652 -26.93 0.25 28.55
CA ASP A 652 -26.87 1.24 29.64
C ASP A 652 -28.28 1.59 30.14
N GLU A 653 -28.40 2.35 31.24
CA GLU A 653 -29.70 2.73 31.85
C GLU A 653 -30.60 3.55 30.90
N ASP A 654 -30.03 4.35 29.99
CA ASP A 654 -30.78 5.15 29.01
C ASP A 654 -31.42 4.30 27.89
N SER A 655 -30.86 3.13 27.60
CA SER A 655 -31.35 2.25 26.53
C SER A 655 -32.64 1.49 26.87
N ALA A 656 -33.10 1.53 28.13
CA ALA A 656 -34.39 0.96 28.52
C ALA A 656 -35.58 1.79 27.99
N ASN A 657 -35.42 3.11 27.86
CA ASN A 657 -36.44 3.98 27.24
C ASN A 657 -36.53 3.80 25.72
N LYS A 658 -35.43 3.39 25.07
CA LYS A 658 -35.35 3.16 23.61
C LYS A 658 -36.16 1.96 23.12
N VAL A 659 -36.50 1.00 23.99
CA VAL A 659 -37.30 -0.19 23.61
C VAL A 659 -38.74 0.18 23.22
N LYS A 660 -39.27 1.28 23.76
CA LYS A 660 -40.61 1.79 23.43
C LYS A 660 -40.69 2.37 22.01
N ASP A 661 -39.56 2.84 21.47
CA ASP A 661 -39.40 3.42 20.13
C ASP A 661 -38.52 2.56 19.20
N ALA A 662 -38.27 1.31 19.57
CA ALA A 662 -37.34 0.43 18.86
C ALA A 662 -37.70 0.26 17.39
N SER A 663 -38.98 0.12 17.06
CA SER A 663 -39.44 0.01 15.67
C SER A 663 -39.17 1.27 14.84
N THR A 664 -39.33 2.46 15.41
CA THR A 664 -39.02 3.72 14.71
C THR A 664 -37.52 3.84 14.43
N HIS A 665 -36.70 3.48 15.42
CA HIS A 665 -35.25 3.44 15.27
C HIS A 665 -34.82 2.38 14.24
N TYR A 666 -35.41 1.19 14.29
CA TYR A 666 -35.12 0.09 13.36
C TYR A 666 -35.53 0.42 11.93
N ILE A 667 -36.67 1.11 11.71
CA ILE A 667 -37.05 1.61 10.38
C ILE A 667 -35.99 2.57 9.84
N LYS A 668 -35.45 3.47 10.67
CA LYS A 668 -34.39 4.40 10.26
C LYS A 668 -33.12 3.66 9.84
N GLU A 669 -32.68 2.67 10.63
CA GLU A 669 -31.49 1.87 10.32
C GLU A 669 -31.71 0.98 9.09
N MET A 670 -32.88 0.36 8.98
CA MET A 670 -33.29 -0.45 7.83
C MET A 670 -33.28 0.38 6.54
N ARG A 671 -33.73 1.64 6.59
CA ARG A 671 -33.74 2.54 5.43
C ARG A 671 -32.36 2.97 4.95
N MET A 672 -31.33 2.86 5.78
CA MET A 672 -29.95 3.06 5.32
C MET A 672 -29.50 1.93 4.37
N ILE A 673 -30.10 0.74 4.49
CA ILE A 673 -29.84 -0.42 3.64
C ILE A 673 -30.81 -0.48 2.45
N GLN A 674 -32.11 -0.31 2.71
CA GLN A 674 -33.16 -0.32 1.70
C GLN A 674 -34.06 0.92 1.88
N PRO A 675 -33.83 2.00 1.12
CA PRO A 675 -34.54 3.27 1.31
C PRO A 675 -36.07 3.18 1.16
N ASN A 676 -36.56 2.33 0.25
CA ASN A 676 -37.99 2.18 -0.09
C ASN A 676 -38.42 0.70 -0.15
N GLY A 677 -39.69 0.41 0.07
CA GLY A 677 -40.27 -0.93 -0.05
C GLY A 677 -40.26 -1.49 -1.48
N PRO A 678 -40.65 -2.77 -1.67
CA PRO A 678 -41.29 -3.64 -0.68
C PRO A 678 -40.32 -4.25 0.35
N TYR A 679 -40.73 -4.30 1.62
CA TYR A 679 -39.91 -4.83 2.73
C TYR A 679 -40.25 -6.29 3.08
N LEU A 680 -39.23 -7.05 3.51
CA LEU A 680 -39.36 -8.41 4.05
C LEU A 680 -38.93 -8.43 5.51
N LEU A 681 -39.88 -8.66 6.42
CA LEU A 681 -39.68 -8.61 7.87
C LEU A 681 -39.94 -9.99 8.51
N ALA A 682 -39.02 -10.46 9.35
CA ALA A 682 -39.17 -11.70 10.10
C ALA A 682 -38.81 -11.51 11.58
N GLY A 683 -39.78 -11.64 12.49
CA GLY A 683 -39.54 -11.45 13.92
C GLY A 683 -39.50 -12.76 14.69
N ILE A 684 -38.42 -12.98 15.46
CA ILE A 684 -38.21 -14.20 16.26
C ILE A 684 -38.67 -13.99 17.69
N TYR A 685 -39.50 -14.89 18.23
CA TYR A 685 -40.08 -14.80 19.57
C TYR A 685 -40.65 -13.39 19.86
N CYS A 686 -40.11 -12.68 20.85
CA CYS A 686 -40.51 -11.33 21.20
C CYS A 686 -40.27 -10.31 20.08
N GLY A 687 -39.35 -10.56 19.16
CA GLY A 687 -39.11 -9.75 17.97
C GLY A 687 -40.27 -9.75 16.98
N GLY A 688 -41.14 -10.75 16.98
CA GLY A 688 -42.37 -10.76 16.17
C GLY A 688 -43.31 -9.59 16.47
N ARG A 689 -43.36 -9.16 17.73
CA ARG A 689 -44.10 -7.95 18.12
C ARG A 689 -43.53 -6.68 17.51
N VAL A 690 -42.19 -6.57 17.49
CA VAL A 690 -41.49 -5.42 16.88
C VAL A 690 -41.65 -5.42 15.37
N ALA A 691 -41.54 -6.59 14.73
CA ALA A 691 -41.77 -6.76 13.29
C ALA A 691 -43.17 -6.29 12.88
N TYR A 692 -44.18 -6.66 13.66
CA TYR A 692 -45.58 -6.28 13.40
C TYR A 692 -45.79 -4.76 13.46
N ASP A 693 -45.27 -4.08 14.48
CA ASP A 693 -45.40 -2.62 14.59
C ASP A 693 -44.55 -1.86 13.57
N MET A 694 -43.41 -2.42 13.14
CA MET A 694 -42.69 -1.89 11.98
C MET A 694 -43.55 -1.96 10.73
N ALA A 695 -44.23 -3.09 10.48
CA ALA A 695 -45.10 -3.24 9.33
C ALA A 695 -46.29 -2.26 9.36
N GLU A 696 -46.89 -2.06 10.54
CA GLU A 696 -47.93 -1.05 10.75
C GLU A 696 -47.44 0.36 10.39
N LYS A 697 -46.28 0.76 10.92
CA LYS A 697 -45.70 2.10 10.69
C LYS A 697 -45.28 2.31 9.23
N LEU A 698 -44.73 1.30 8.58
CA LEU A 698 -44.36 1.34 7.16
C LEU A 698 -45.61 1.49 6.27
N GLN A 699 -46.67 0.71 6.55
CA GLN A 699 -47.96 0.83 5.85
C GLN A 699 -48.58 2.23 6.02
N ALA A 700 -48.51 2.81 7.23
CA ALA A 700 -48.98 4.17 7.48
C ALA A 700 -48.18 5.24 6.73
N GLN A 701 -46.94 4.93 6.34
CA GLN A 701 -46.07 5.79 5.52
C GLN A 701 -46.21 5.54 4.02
N GLY A 702 -47.12 4.64 3.59
CA GLY A 702 -47.35 4.30 2.19
C GLY A 702 -46.35 3.30 1.61
N GLU A 703 -45.54 2.66 2.46
CA GLU A 703 -44.58 1.63 2.04
C GLU A 703 -45.24 0.24 2.01
N GLU A 704 -44.83 -0.58 1.06
CA GLU A 704 -45.27 -1.97 0.97
C GLU A 704 -44.41 -2.89 1.85
N VAL A 705 -45.05 -3.83 2.54
CA VAL A 705 -44.39 -4.93 3.27
C VAL A 705 -44.85 -6.25 2.64
N ALA A 706 -44.04 -6.77 1.73
CA ALA A 706 -44.36 -7.95 0.94
C ALA A 706 -44.46 -9.22 1.82
N VAL A 707 -43.64 -9.32 2.87
CA VAL A 707 -43.69 -10.43 3.83
C VAL A 707 -43.55 -9.93 5.26
N LEU A 708 -44.50 -10.32 6.11
CA LEU A 708 -44.41 -10.22 7.56
C LEU A 708 -44.48 -11.62 8.18
N ALA A 709 -43.33 -12.17 8.54
CA ALA A 709 -43.18 -13.49 9.14
C ALA A 709 -42.99 -13.42 10.66
N LEU A 710 -43.80 -14.15 11.40
CA LEU A 710 -43.75 -14.27 12.86
C LEU A 710 -43.21 -15.66 13.22
N LEU A 711 -41.97 -15.74 13.69
CA LEU A 711 -41.28 -17.00 13.95
C LEU A 711 -41.38 -17.37 15.43
N ASN A 712 -42.22 -18.37 15.70
CA ASN A 712 -42.55 -18.87 17.03
C ASN A 712 -42.88 -17.74 18.03
N SER A 713 -43.66 -16.77 17.56
CA SER A 713 -43.92 -15.51 18.26
C SER A 713 -45.30 -15.50 18.92
N LEU A 714 -45.32 -15.30 20.24
CA LEU A 714 -46.55 -15.08 21.01
C LEU A 714 -46.93 -13.60 21.01
N ARG A 715 -48.21 -13.30 20.78
CA ARG A 715 -48.73 -11.93 20.87
C ARG A 715 -48.62 -11.38 22.28
N ASP A 716 -49.13 -12.11 23.27
CA ASP A 716 -49.05 -11.73 24.67
C ASP A 716 -48.86 -12.95 25.59
N ALA A 717 -48.44 -12.69 26.83
CA ALA A 717 -48.24 -13.75 27.82
C ALA A 717 -49.57 -14.37 28.31
N LYS A 718 -50.72 -13.77 27.97
CA LYS A 718 -52.05 -14.24 28.37
C LYS A 718 -52.63 -15.26 27.38
N ALA A 719 -52.05 -15.40 26.20
CA ALA A 719 -52.35 -16.43 25.20
C ALA A 719 -51.89 -17.85 25.62
N GLN A 720 -51.30 -18.00 26.81
CA GLN A 720 -51.04 -19.30 27.45
C GLN A 720 -52.33 -19.89 28.03
N LYS A 721 -52.64 -21.14 27.68
CA LYS A 721 -53.68 -21.91 28.40
C LYS A 721 -53.28 -22.03 29.87
N ILE A 722 -54.24 -21.88 30.78
CA ILE A 722 -53.98 -21.96 32.22
C ILE A 722 -53.54 -23.39 32.58
N LEU A 723 -52.23 -23.59 32.75
CA LEU A 723 -51.64 -24.86 33.20
C LEU A 723 -51.40 -24.86 34.71
N SER A 724 -51.44 -26.04 35.32
CA SER A 724 -51.04 -26.23 36.72
C SER A 724 -49.52 -26.06 36.91
N VAL A 725 -49.08 -25.72 38.12
CA VAL A 725 -47.65 -25.57 38.47
C VAL A 725 -46.85 -26.85 38.16
N ARG A 726 -47.48 -28.02 38.34
CA ARG A 726 -46.87 -29.33 38.12
C ARG A 726 -46.58 -29.59 36.64
N GLU A 727 -47.47 -29.16 35.75
CA GLU A 727 -47.30 -29.28 34.29
C GLU A 727 -46.20 -28.35 33.77
N ARG A 728 -46.09 -27.13 34.34
CA ARG A 728 -44.99 -26.20 34.02
C ARG A 728 -43.60 -26.73 34.40
N VAL A 729 -43.50 -27.39 35.57
CA VAL A 729 -42.24 -27.98 36.05
C VAL A 729 -41.86 -29.21 35.23
N PHE A 730 -42.83 -30.04 34.87
CA PHE A 730 -42.58 -31.24 34.04
C PHE A 730 -42.05 -30.85 32.65
N ALA A 731 -42.65 -29.84 32.00
CA ALA A 731 -42.21 -29.33 30.70
C ALA A 731 -40.77 -28.79 30.69
N HIS A 732 -40.32 -28.15 31.78
CA HIS A 732 -38.95 -27.60 31.88
C HIS A 732 -37.89 -28.63 32.32
N SER A 733 -38.29 -29.73 32.96
CA SER A 733 -37.37 -30.72 33.54
C SER A 733 -36.65 -31.61 32.50
N ASN A 734 -37.20 -31.74 31.29
CA ASN A 734 -36.57 -32.53 30.22
C ASN A 734 -35.30 -31.87 29.63
N ASN A 735 -35.15 -30.55 29.73
CA ASN A 735 -33.96 -29.84 29.21
C ASN A 735 -32.73 -29.98 30.14
N PHE A 736 -32.94 -30.35 31.42
CA PHE A 736 -31.86 -30.51 32.40
C PHE A 736 -31.21 -31.91 32.40
N LEU A 737 -31.82 -32.91 31.77
CA LEU A 737 -31.35 -34.30 31.78
C LEU A 737 -30.19 -34.61 30.80
N ARG A 738 -29.82 -33.67 29.92
CA ARG A 738 -28.79 -33.87 28.88
C ARG A 738 -27.35 -33.49 29.27
N LEU A 739 -27.14 -32.78 30.38
CA LEU A 739 -25.80 -32.52 30.93
C LEU A 739 -25.58 -33.49 32.11
N GLY A 740 -24.77 -34.53 31.89
CA GLY A 740 -24.64 -35.72 32.74
C GLY A 740 -24.39 -35.50 34.25
N PHE A 741 -25.46 -35.27 35.03
CA PHE A 741 -25.44 -35.24 36.49
C PHE A 741 -26.40 -36.22 37.22
N PRO A 742 -26.56 -37.51 36.83
CA PRO A 742 -27.39 -38.45 37.61
C PRO A 742 -26.78 -38.87 38.95
N TYR A 743 -25.45 -38.75 39.13
CA TYR A 743 -24.74 -39.26 40.32
C TYR A 743 -24.81 -38.33 41.54
N LEU A 744 -24.80 -37.01 41.32
CA LEU A 744 -24.83 -36.00 42.39
C LEU A 744 -26.23 -35.79 42.97
N TYR A 745 -27.26 -35.87 42.12
CA TYR A 745 -28.64 -35.64 42.55
C TYR A 745 -29.15 -36.72 43.52
N ARG A 746 -28.73 -37.98 43.30
CA ARG A 746 -29.19 -39.14 44.08
C ARG A 746 -28.47 -39.31 45.42
N LYS A 747 -27.25 -38.75 45.56
CA LYS A 747 -26.39 -38.94 46.73
C LYS A 747 -26.51 -37.82 47.78
N MET A 748 -27.03 -36.64 47.41
CA MET A 748 -26.99 -35.47 48.29
C MET A 748 -28.29 -35.17 49.05
N GLY A 749 -29.47 -35.58 48.58
CA GLY A 749 -30.71 -35.43 49.38
C GLY A 749 -30.94 -34.01 49.92
N LEU A 750 -30.79 -32.96 49.09
CA LEU A 750 -30.86 -31.56 49.54
C LEU A 750 -32.11 -30.84 49.02
N GLU A 751 -32.93 -30.37 49.96
CA GLU A 751 -33.91 -29.28 49.78
C GLU A 751 -33.18 -27.92 49.75
N HIS A 752 -32.55 -27.57 48.64
CA HIS A 752 -31.86 -26.28 48.52
C HIS A 752 -32.41 -25.41 47.39
N THR A 753 -32.49 -24.11 47.66
CA THR A 753 -32.98 -23.10 46.73
C THR A 753 -31.88 -22.69 45.74
N LYS A 754 -32.29 -22.23 44.55
CA LYS A 754 -31.44 -21.80 43.41
C LYS A 754 -30.21 -20.95 43.80
N ASN A 755 -30.31 -20.13 44.83
CA ASN A 755 -29.21 -19.26 45.30
C ASN A 755 -28.07 -20.04 45.98
N GLN A 756 -28.38 -21.15 46.66
CA GLN A 756 -27.39 -21.97 47.39
C GLN A 756 -26.50 -22.77 46.42
N LEU A 757 -27.09 -23.29 45.34
CA LEU A 757 -26.35 -23.98 44.26
C LEU A 757 -25.35 -23.05 43.56
N MET A 758 -25.64 -21.75 43.51
CA MET A 758 -24.83 -20.77 42.78
C MET A 758 -23.67 -20.23 43.59
N ASN A 759 -23.83 -20.06 44.91
CA ASN A 759 -22.72 -19.78 45.81
C ASN A 759 -21.69 -20.91 45.83
N MET A 760 -22.15 -22.15 45.76
CA MET A 760 -21.28 -23.33 45.67
C MET A 760 -20.48 -23.34 44.36
N TYR A 761 -21.07 -22.86 43.26
CA TYR A 761 -20.39 -22.68 41.97
C TYR A 761 -19.26 -21.65 42.06
N CYS A 762 -19.51 -20.48 42.68
CA CYS A 762 -18.49 -19.44 42.84
C CYS A 762 -17.29 -19.90 43.71
N GLN A 763 -17.56 -20.64 44.78
CA GLN A 763 -16.51 -21.15 45.68
C GLN A 763 -15.60 -22.21 45.02
N LEU A 764 -16.12 -22.96 44.04
CA LEU A 764 -15.31 -23.92 43.27
C LEU A 764 -14.29 -23.20 42.39
N TYR A 765 -14.65 -22.07 41.76
CA TYR A 765 -13.72 -21.30 40.92
C TYR A 765 -12.59 -20.65 41.71
N ASP A 766 -12.88 -20.10 42.90
CA ASP A 766 -11.87 -19.53 43.79
C ASP A 766 -10.86 -20.59 44.28
N ARG A 767 -11.31 -21.83 44.48
CA ARG A 767 -10.45 -22.93 44.95
C ARG A 767 -9.47 -23.44 43.89
N PHE A 768 -9.77 -23.23 42.61
CA PHE A 768 -8.94 -23.69 41.48
C PHE A 768 -8.16 -22.57 40.77
N GLY A 769 -8.22 -21.33 41.27
CA GLY A 769 -7.40 -20.22 40.77
C GLY A 769 -7.70 -19.80 39.32
N LEU A 770 -8.91 -20.05 38.82
CA LEU A 770 -9.34 -19.66 37.48
C LEU A 770 -10.05 -18.30 37.51
N PRO A 771 -9.74 -17.33 36.62
CA PRO A 771 -10.38 -16.03 36.62
C PRO A 771 -11.88 -16.15 36.31
N ALA A 772 -12.72 -15.54 37.15
CA ALA A 772 -14.18 -15.58 36.98
C ALA A 772 -14.61 -14.83 35.70
N PRO A 773 -15.37 -15.45 34.77
CA PRO A 773 -15.80 -14.79 33.54
C PRO A 773 -16.79 -13.65 33.78
N GLN A 774 -16.72 -12.62 32.91
CA GLN A 774 -17.63 -11.47 32.80
C GLN A 774 -19.14 -11.82 32.89
N ALA A 775 -19.51 -13.07 32.58
CA ALA A 775 -20.87 -13.61 32.64
C ALA A 775 -21.53 -13.54 34.03
N CYS A 776 -20.75 -13.61 35.12
CA CYS A 776 -21.31 -13.61 36.48
C CYS A 776 -21.88 -12.24 36.90
N ARG A 777 -21.40 -11.11 36.36
CA ARG A 777 -21.96 -9.78 36.65
C ARG A 777 -23.30 -9.53 35.95
N ASN A 778 -23.52 -10.17 34.79
CA ASN A 778 -24.75 -10.00 34.00
C ASN A 778 -25.95 -10.74 34.60
N PHE A 779 -25.73 -11.73 35.46
CA PHE A 779 -26.80 -12.53 36.04
C PHE A 779 -27.58 -11.79 37.14
N THR A 780 -26.91 -11.03 38.00
CA THR A 780 -27.54 -10.20 39.05
C THR A 780 -28.41 -9.09 38.47
N TYR A 781 -28.05 -8.55 37.30
CA TYR A 781 -28.87 -7.60 36.55
C TYR A 781 -30.08 -8.28 35.88
N ARG A 782 -29.88 -9.45 35.25
CA ARG A 782 -30.95 -10.22 34.58
C ARG A 782 -32.00 -10.78 35.55
N ALA A 783 -31.59 -11.19 36.75
CA ALA A 783 -32.50 -11.73 37.77
C ALA A 783 -33.44 -10.67 38.35
N LYS A 784 -32.98 -9.41 38.49
CA LYS A 784 -33.82 -8.30 38.98
C LYS A 784 -34.89 -7.85 37.96
N LYS A 785 -34.68 -8.07 36.66
CA LYS A 785 -35.57 -7.59 35.57
C LYS A 785 -36.62 -8.63 35.12
N LYS A 786 -36.37 -9.93 35.32
CA LYS A 786 -37.29 -11.02 34.94
C LYS A 786 -38.50 -11.18 35.88
N ALA A 787 -38.48 -10.53 37.04
CA ALA A 787 -39.61 -10.49 37.97
C ALA A 787 -40.61 -9.38 37.59
N GLY A 788 -41.36 -9.59 36.50
CA GLY A 788 -42.67 -8.98 36.30
C GLY A 788 -42.76 -7.46 36.06
N ASN A 789 -41.84 -6.82 35.33
CA ASN A 789 -42.01 -5.41 34.96
C ASN A 789 -42.99 -5.24 33.76
N PRO A 790 -44.16 -4.61 33.91
CA PRO A 790 -45.13 -4.36 32.84
C PRO A 790 -44.62 -3.43 31.72
N GLU A 791 -43.53 -2.70 31.94
CA GLU A 791 -42.99 -1.71 30.99
C GLU A 791 -42.33 -2.30 29.74
N TRP A 792 -42.13 -3.62 29.69
CA TRP A 792 -41.57 -4.34 28.53
C TRP A 792 -42.63 -4.95 27.60
N VAL A 793 -43.92 -4.66 27.85
CA VAL A 793 -45.02 -5.19 27.04
C VAL A 793 -45.21 -4.30 25.81
N PHE A 794 -44.51 -4.65 24.74
CA PHE A 794 -44.78 -4.10 23.41
C PHE A 794 -46.17 -4.59 22.97
N ALA A 795 -47.13 -3.67 22.87
CA ALA A 795 -48.52 -3.92 22.49
C ALA A 795 -48.88 -2.99 21.31
N PRO A 796 -48.91 -3.49 20.07
CA PRO A 796 -49.33 -2.68 18.92
C PRO A 796 -50.75 -2.15 19.16
N GLN A 797 -50.96 -0.86 18.89
CA GLN A 797 -52.23 -0.18 19.16
C GLN A 797 -53.15 -0.10 17.94
N GLN A 798 -52.61 -0.23 16.73
CA GLN A 798 -53.40 -0.30 15.49
C GLN A 798 -53.21 -1.65 14.80
N VAL A 799 -53.92 -1.83 13.69
CA VAL A 799 -54.01 -3.12 13.01
C VAL A 799 -53.33 -3.02 11.65
N TYR A 800 -52.35 -3.87 11.41
CA TYR A 800 -51.74 -4.06 10.10
C TYR A 800 -52.74 -4.76 9.16
N HIS A 801 -52.97 -4.19 7.98
CA HIS A 801 -54.00 -4.65 7.04
C HIS A 801 -53.46 -5.60 5.96
N GLY A 802 -52.15 -5.78 5.87
CA GLY A 802 -51.53 -6.78 4.98
C GLY A 802 -51.57 -8.21 5.54
N PRO A 803 -51.15 -9.20 4.73
CA PRO A 803 -51.10 -10.59 5.14
C PRO A 803 -50.02 -10.83 6.21
N VAL A 804 -50.30 -11.72 7.17
CA VAL A 804 -49.37 -12.12 8.24
C VAL A 804 -49.11 -13.62 8.16
N THR A 805 -47.85 -14.03 8.21
CA THR A 805 -47.47 -15.44 8.20
C THR A 805 -46.90 -15.85 9.57
N LEU A 806 -47.52 -16.84 10.21
CA LEU A 806 -47.12 -17.35 11.52
C LEU A 806 -46.50 -18.75 11.41
N PHE A 807 -45.27 -18.90 11.89
CA PHE A 807 -44.59 -20.18 12.01
C PHE A 807 -44.61 -20.59 13.49
N ARG A 808 -45.21 -21.73 13.83
CA ARG A 808 -45.33 -22.17 15.24
C ARG A 808 -44.78 -23.58 15.45
N ALA A 809 -44.19 -23.79 16.62
CA ALA A 809 -43.70 -25.10 17.05
C ALA A 809 -44.89 -26.03 17.40
N ILE A 810 -44.97 -27.19 16.74
CA ILE A 810 -46.14 -28.08 16.84
C ILE A 810 -46.28 -28.74 18.22
N ASP A 811 -45.16 -28.99 18.90
CA ASP A 811 -45.14 -29.66 20.22
C ASP A 811 -45.66 -28.74 21.35
N GLU A 812 -45.84 -27.45 21.05
CA GLU A 812 -46.27 -26.43 22.01
C GLU A 812 -47.76 -26.08 21.88
N ILE A 813 -48.46 -26.55 20.84
CA ILE A 813 -49.87 -26.19 20.54
C ILE A 813 -50.83 -26.58 21.68
N ALA A 814 -50.48 -27.60 22.47
CA ALA A 814 -51.26 -28.00 23.64
C ALA A 814 -51.34 -26.89 24.71
N PHE A 815 -50.38 -25.95 24.73
CA PHE A 815 -50.19 -24.97 25.79
C PHE A 815 -50.60 -23.54 25.40
N TYR A 816 -50.92 -23.30 24.13
CA TYR A 816 -51.28 -21.97 23.61
C TYR A 816 -52.54 -22.01 22.75
N ASP A 817 -53.12 -20.84 22.46
CA ASP A 817 -54.13 -20.70 21.41
C ASP A 817 -53.55 -21.04 20.04
N ALA A 818 -54.37 -21.57 19.13
CA ALA A 818 -53.90 -22.02 17.82
C ALA A 818 -53.22 -20.91 17.00
N ASP A 819 -53.71 -19.67 17.09
CA ASP A 819 -53.13 -18.53 16.40
C ASP A 819 -52.05 -17.80 17.22
N LEU A 820 -51.63 -18.36 18.37
CA LEU A 820 -50.71 -17.73 19.33
C LEU A 820 -51.16 -16.30 19.75
N GLY A 821 -52.46 -16.02 19.65
CA GLY A 821 -53.10 -14.74 19.96
C GLY A 821 -53.18 -13.74 18.79
N TRP A 822 -52.67 -14.07 17.59
CA TRP A 822 -52.53 -13.14 16.47
C TRP A 822 -53.76 -12.98 15.57
N GLY A 823 -54.76 -13.88 15.61
CA GLY A 823 -55.86 -13.90 14.64
C GLY A 823 -56.68 -12.61 14.63
N LYS A 824 -56.87 -11.96 15.79
CA LYS A 824 -57.59 -10.67 15.90
C LYS A 824 -56.77 -9.48 15.38
N MET A 825 -55.47 -9.65 15.15
CA MET A 825 -54.54 -8.61 14.69
C MET A 825 -54.19 -8.78 13.20
N ALA A 826 -54.79 -9.72 12.47
CA ALA A 826 -54.45 -9.97 11.07
C ALA A 826 -55.72 -9.96 10.17
N PRO A 827 -56.42 -8.82 10.04
CA PRO A 827 -57.61 -8.70 9.20
C PRO A 827 -57.31 -8.91 7.70
N GLY A 828 -56.06 -8.72 7.28
CA GLY A 828 -55.56 -9.05 5.93
C GLY A 828 -55.35 -10.54 5.68
N GLY A 829 -55.58 -11.38 6.70
CA GLY A 829 -55.37 -12.83 6.66
C GLY A 829 -54.16 -13.28 7.48
N LEU A 830 -54.34 -14.38 8.22
CA LEU A 830 -53.29 -15.06 8.97
C LEU A 830 -53.02 -16.44 8.35
N ASP A 831 -51.84 -16.63 7.77
CA ASP A 831 -51.39 -17.91 7.24
C ASP A 831 -50.53 -18.63 8.29
N ILE A 832 -50.91 -19.83 8.70
CA ILE A 832 -50.26 -20.57 9.81
C ILE A 832 -49.52 -21.79 9.28
N HIS A 833 -48.23 -21.86 9.60
CA HIS A 833 -47.32 -22.95 9.25
C HIS A 833 -46.85 -23.69 10.50
N ASP A 834 -47.16 -24.98 10.56
CA ASP A 834 -46.68 -25.86 11.62
C ASP A 834 -45.26 -26.33 11.34
N ILE A 835 -44.36 -26.13 12.32
CA ILE A 835 -42.96 -26.56 12.29
C ILE A 835 -42.75 -27.65 13.36
N PRO A 836 -42.09 -28.78 13.02
CA PRO A 836 -41.76 -29.81 14.00
C PRO A 836 -40.92 -29.27 15.16
N GLY A 837 -41.09 -29.86 16.35
CA GLY A 837 -40.31 -29.54 17.53
C GLY A 837 -41.02 -28.61 18.52
N ASN A 838 -40.28 -28.27 19.58
CA ASN A 838 -40.70 -27.41 20.68
C ASN A 838 -40.06 -26.02 20.59
N ASN A 839 -40.32 -25.16 21.57
CA ASN A 839 -39.81 -23.79 21.57
C ASN A 839 -38.28 -23.71 21.34
N GLU A 840 -37.47 -24.62 21.88
CA GLU A 840 -36.01 -24.57 21.71
C GLU A 840 -35.53 -25.25 20.42
N SER A 841 -36.11 -26.40 20.06
CA SER A 841 -35.65 -27.20 18.93
C SER A 841 -36.13 -26.67 17.57
N VAL A 842 -37.16 -25.82 17.54
CA VAL A 842 -37.75 -25.30 16.30
C VAL A 842 -36.76 -24.48 15.44
N PHE A 843 -35.74 -23.90 16.07
CA PHE A 843 -34.65 -23.16 15.41
C PHE A 843 -33.35 -23.98 15.25
N GLN A 844 -33.40 -25.29 15.52
CA GLN A 844 -32.26 -26.21 15.36
C GLN A 844 -32.54 -27.24 14.26
N GLU A 845 -31.49 -27.87 13.76
CA GLU A 845 -31.63 -28.97 12.81
C GLU A 845 -32.34 -30.18 13.46
N PRO A 846 -33.23 -30.88 12.73
CA PRO A 846 -33.64 -30.64 11.35
C PRO A 846 -34.84 -29.68 11.19
N CYS A 847 -35.40 -29.17 12.29
CA CYS A 847 -36.65 -28.40 12.29
C CYS A 847 -36.52 -27.05 11.58
N VAL A 848 -35.36 -26.40 11.74
CA VAL A 848 -35.06 -25.09 11.15
C VAL A 848 -35.01 -25.14 9.62
N GLN A 849 -34.61 -26.28 9.03
CA GLN A 849 -34.66 -26.49 7.59
C GLN A 849 -36.11 -26.44 7.08
N VAL A 850 -37.04 -27.12 7.76
CA VAL A 850 -38.48 -27.10 7.41
C VAL A 850 -39.05 -25.67 7.51
N MET A 851 -38.62 -24.91 8.53
CA MET A 851 -39.00 -23.51 8.67
C MET A 851 -38.47 -22.65 7.51
N ALA A 852 -37.20 -22.82 7.13
CA ALA A 852 -36.60 -22.09 6.03
C ALA A 852 -37.26 -22.38 4.68
N GLU A 853 -37.59 -23.65 4.40
CA GLU A 853 -38.25 -24.06 3.16
C GLU A 853 -39.62 -23.40 3.01
N LYS A 854 -40.41 -23.38 4.09
CA LYS A 854 -41.73 -22.74 4.11
C LYS A 854 -41.62 -21.21 4.06
N LEU A 855 -40.65 -20.61 4.75
CA LEU A 855 -40.40 -19.17 4.68
C LEU A 855 -39.98 -18.74 3.27
N ARG A 856 -39.12 -19.52 2.61
CA ARG A 856 -38.73 -19.30 1.21
C ARG A 856 -39.96 -19.34 0.29
N ALA A 857 -40.82 -20.34 0.42
CA ALA A 857 -42.05 -20.43 -0.38
C ALA A 857 -42.99 -19.22 -0.17
N CYS A 858 -43.03 -18.66 1.04
CA CYS A 858 -43.80 -17.44 1.31
C CYS A 858 -43.19 -16.21 0.64
N ILE A 859 -41.85 -16.09 0.67
CA ILE A 859 -41.13 -15.00 0.01
C ILE A 859 -41.28 -15.08 -1.51
N ASP A 860 -41.10 -16.28 -2.09
CA ASP A 860 -41.22 -16.49 -3.54
C ASP A 860 -42.65 -16.28 -4.07
N LYS A 861 -43.67 -16.38 -3.21
CA LYS A 861 -45.06 -16.07 -3.57
C LYS A 861 -45.35 -14.56 -3.55
N ALA A 862 -44.61 -13.80 -2.76
CA ALA A 862 -44.80 -12.37 -2.57
C ALA A 862 -43.95 -11.49 -3.50
N GLN A 863 -43.02 -12.11 -4.24
CA GLN A 863 -42.14 -11.51 -5.25
C GLN A 863 -42.54 -12.01 -6.63
#